data_AF-A0A1T4WD33-F1
#
_entry.id   AF-A0A1T4WD33-F1
#
_cell.length_a   1.000
_cell.length_b   1.000
_cell.length_c   1.000
_cell.angle_alpha   90.00
_cell.angle_beta   90.00
_cell.angle_gamma   90.00
#
_symmetry.space_group_name_H-M   'P 1'
#
loop_
_entity.id
_entity.type
_entity.pdbx_description
1 polymer ?
#
loop_
_entity_poly.entity_id
_entity_poly.type
_entity_poly.pdbx_seq_one_letter_code
_entity_poly.pdbx_strand_id
1 'polypeptide(L)'
;MRIFKDQIETYNKIINKYNTIFNGDKLDFNSIVNSAVAELLQSDFDFKNLKNYNYYTKGSNSWAYKYVKLNYDLWKQIAEKLDFKNLPKNIQEDKIDNVVNTALSKATDLKWRLRKEVIDAWDKEDDKDIIDWKKAIIDNNGWTIDKLMRVLKAIGAVQNLNDYHDKSVGKIYQTKCPLCDKEDCRNTRHVDWIIDNGSIPYYNCIKCEEKGTIIKLLNELHYVKLLNGIDAVSFIYSVLYSHGKVDLTKNVRNDVEVKKAREERQKEEELKREKAGWLAEQILEECTKDNWYLFRKKFKKEDLGFDVYYRDFNMSELQDKDAKYWSNVFRGCCIYAIKDDRGNIIGLKGRRTGKFIAKGKIRDKEEDILEIVKEDEWFSKQKNELVKKLKINLKDTKTDDTLYLLYKYVENPWEIDKLVIVEGEKDALRIASQNIKGVAVVASFGCALKDKQVELIKKYFNSTLLKKDIEIVLVYDNDVEGAKGNIRAYKKLKKAGFTNIVFGNYVNDKYKDAGDMYWRDMHTAKMQLIIPLVYTNLTIKDYVKRCKERGFDIDEEIKGLDELKEARIEIKNNEAKDFWTAQAEEWKKENDTISNAEQLVEQPEEITFDINAERTADWFATLIKLAEKEAGSFVIDIDAEVASLQENGKEEWFKEFMRRYGELPYNILLIVAKVEAKIKAREMLLARFRKQAVVDDAANDNYIPF
;
A
#
# COMPACT_ATOMS: atom_id res chain seq x y z
N MET A 1 -34.74 -25.59 -14.24
CA MET A 1 -33.61 -25.42 -13.30
C MET A 1 -32.57 -24.38 -13.76
N ARG A 2 -31.97 -24.51 -14.96
CA ARG A 2 -30.89 -23.61 -15.44
C ARG A 2 -31.34 -22.14 -15.63
N ILE A 3 -32.47 -21.92 -16.28
CA ILE A 3 -32.97 -20.57 -16.65
C ILE A 3 -33.13 -19.62 -15.45
N PHE A 4 -33.74 -20.06 -14.34
CA PHE A 4 -33.94 -19.19 -13.17
C PHE A 4 -32.65 -18.90 -12.42
N LYS A 5 -31.79 -19.92 -12.26
CA LYS A 5 -30.46 -19.74 -11.66
C LYS A 5 -29.67 -18.70 -12.45
N ASP A 6 -29.69 -18.79 -13.78
CA ASP A 6 -29.03 -17.84 -14.67
C ASP A 6 -29.63 -16.42 -14.55
N GLN A 7 -30.96 -16.27 -14.38
CA GLN A 7 -31.58 -14.96 -14.16
C GLN A 7 -31.20 -14.35 -12.80
N ILE A 8 -31.27 -15.13 -11.71
CA ILE A 8 -30.88 -14.64 -10.38
C ILE A 8 -29.42 -14.23 -10.36
N GLU A 9 -28.52 -15.07 -10.88
CA GLU A 9 -27.10 -14.76 -10.95
C GLU A 9 -26.84 -13.49 -11.78
N THR A 10 -27.57 -13.32 -12.89
CA THR A 10 -27.48 -12.11 -13.73
C THR A 10 -27.91 -10.86 -12.96
N TYR A 11 -29.07 -10.87 -12.30
CA TYR A 11 -29.55 -9.72 -11.55
C TYR A 11 -28.69 -9.44 -10.31
N ASN A 12 -28.24 -10.46 -9.58
CA ASN A 12 -27.31 -10.29 -8.46
C ASN A 12 -26.01 -9.63 -8.90
N LYS A 13 -25.49 -9.97 -10.07
CA LYS A 13 -24.30 -9.33 -10.63
C LYS A 13 -24.53 -7.84 -10.90
N ILE A 14 -25.70 -7.49 -11.45
CA ILE A 14 -26.10 -6.10 -11.68
C ILE A 14 -26.26 -5.34 -10.35
N ILE A 15 -26.98 -5.92 -9.38
CA ILE A 15 -27.19 -5.36 -8.03
C ILE A 15 -25.86 -5.08 -7.34
N ASN A 16 -24.96 -6.05 -7.36
CA ASN A 16 -23.66 -5.91 -6.69
C ASN A 16 -22.86 -4.75 -7.28
N LYS A 17 -22.83 -4.60 -8.62
CA LYS A 17 -22.17 -3.47 -9.27
C LYS A 17 -22.89 -2.15 -8.97
N TYR A 18 -24.23 -2.12 -9.04
CA TYR A 18 -25.03 -0.94 -8.72
C TYR A 18 -24.73 -0.41 -7.31
N ASN A 19 -24.76 -1.29 -6.31
CA ASN A 19 -24.53 -0.95 -4.91
C ASN A 19 -23.07 -0.61 -4.58
N THR A 20 -22.12 -0.80 -5.51
CA THR A 20 -20.74 -0.30 -5.35
C THR A 20 -20.57 1.16 -5.76
N ILE A 21 -21.52 1.71 -6.52
CA ILE A 21 -21.46 3.07 -7.06
C ILE A 21 -22.39 4.00 -6.30
N PHE A 22 -23.64 3.55 -6.08
CA PHE A 22 -24.69 4.38 -5.53
C PHE A 22 -24.76 4.18 -4.01
N ASN A 23 -24.34 5.21 -3.24
CA ASN A 23 -24.30 5.22 -1.78
C ASN A 23 -25.68 5.47 -1.11
N GLY A 24 -26.77 5.52 -1.89
CA GLY A 24 -28.14 5.74 -1.41
C GLY A 24 -28.85 4.46 -0.99
N ASP A 25 -30.18 4.41 -1.17
CA ASP A 25 -30.97 3.20 -0.94
C ASP A 25 -30.44 2.05 -1.79
N LYS A 26 -29.94 1.00 -1.13
CA LYS A 26 -29.34 -0.14 -1.81
C LYS A 26 -30.42 -0.82 -2.66
N LEU A 27 -30.11 -1.02 -3.92
CA LEU A 27 -30.93 -1.85 -4.80
C LEU A 27 -30.89 -3.28 -4.25
N ASP A 28 -32.04 -3.80 -3.84
CA ASP A 28 -32.15 -5.19 -3.40
C ASP A 28 -32.90 -6.05 -4.43
N PHE A 29 -32.76 -7.36 -4.28
CA PHE A 29 -33.37 -8.32 -5.20
C PHE A 29 -34.91 -8.26 -5.16
N ASN A 30 -35.50 -7.87 -4.02
CA ASN A 30 -36.94 -7.79 -3.84
C ASN A 30 -37.53 -6.60 -4.62
N SER A 31 -36.83 -5.47 -4.65
CA SER A 31 -37.17 -4.29 -5.44
C SER A 31 -37.19 -4.63 -6.93
N ILE A 32 -36.19 -5.35 -7.44
CA ILE A 32 -36.14 -5.81 -8.84
C ILE A 32 -37.31 -6.73 -9.17
N VAL A 33 -37.64 -7.67 -8.27
CA VAL A 33 -38.79 -8.57 -8.50
C VAL A 33 -40.08 -7.78 -8.56
N ASN A 34 -40.30 -6.84 -7.64
CA ASN A 34 -41.50 -6.00 -7.66
C ASN A 34 -41.58 -5.15 -8.94
N SER A 35 -40.47 -4.58 -9.42
CA SER A 35 -40.44 -3.87 -10.69
C SER A 35 -40.74 -4.78 -11.89
N ALA A 36 -40.10 -5.96 -11.95
CA ALA A 36 -40.32 -6.91 -13.05
C ALA A 36 -41.76 -7.41 -13.10
N VAL A 37 -42.36 -7.69 -11.94
CA VAL A 37 -43.77 -8.12 -11.83
C VAL A 37 -44.72 -7.01 -12.22
N ALA A 38 -44.44 -5.76 -11.82
CA ALA A 38 -45.22 -4.61 -12.26
C ALA A 38 -45.17 -4.44 -13.78
N GLU A 39 -43.99 -4.54 -14.40
CA GLU A 39 -43.84 -4.49 -15.87
C GLU A 39 -44.61 -5.63 -16.56
N LEU A 40 -44.57 -6.85 -16.01
CA LEU A 40 -45.32 -7.99 -16.56
C LEU A 40 -46.84 -7.75 -16.49
N LEU A 41 -47.34 -7.22 -15.37
CA LEU A 41 -48.77 -6.91 -15.19
C LEU A 41 -49.28 -5.81 -16.12
N GLN A 42 -48.41 -4.87 -16.50
CA GLN A 42 -48.70 -3.80 -17.45
C GLN A 42 -48.55 -4.22 -18.93
N SER A 43 -47.92 -5.36 -19.19
CA SER A 43 -47.74 -5.89 -20.54
C SER A 43 -48.98 -6.65 -21.03
N ASP A 44 -49.08 -6.87 -22.35
CA ASP A 44 -50.11 -7.71 -22.98
C ASP A 44 -49.88 -9.21 -22.77
N PHE A 45 -49.16 -9.60 -21.71
CA PHE A 45 -48.86 -11.00 -21.42
C PHE A 45 -50.12 -11.74 -20.96
N ASP A 46 -50.49 -12.79 -21.70
CA ASP A 46 -51.56 -13.71 -21.29
C ASP A 46 -51.06 -14.65 -20.18
N PHE A 47 -51.62 -14.50 -18.97
CA PHE A 47 -51.30 -15.29 -17.79
C PHE A 47 -51.67 -16.79 -17.93
N LYS A 48 -52.46 -17.17 -18.95
CA LYS A 48 -52.65 -18.59 -19.31
C LYS A 48 -51.36 -19.23 -19.82
N ASN A 49 -50.43 -18.44 -20.33
CA ASN A 49 -49.13 -18.89 -20.83
C ASN A 49 -48.04 -18.92 -19.74
N LEU A 50 -48.41 -18.79 -18.46
CA LEU A 50 -47.48 -19.03 -17.37
C LEU A 50 -46.92 -20.44 -17.48
N LYS A 51 -45.60 -20.53 -17.67
CA LYS A 51 -44.92 -21.83 -17.69
C LYS A 51 -44.81 -22.33 -16.26
N ASN A 52 -45.19 -23.58 -16.04
CA ASN A 52 -44.91 -24.28 -14.79
C ASN A 52 -43.41 -24.57 -14.73
N TYR A 53 -42.67 -23.72 -14.05
CA TYR A 53 -41.30 -24.01 -13.74
C TYR A 53 -41.30 -24.78 -12.42
N ASN A 54 -41.25 -26.12 -12.47
CA ASN A 54 -41.09 -26.91 -11.24
C ASN A 54 -39.75 -26.53 -10.57
N TYR A 55 -39.81 -25.93 -9.38
CA TYR A 55 -38.64 -25.45 -8.63
C TYR A 55 -38.16 -26.47 -7.60
N TYR A 56 -36.92 -26.94 -7.78
CA TYR A 56 -36.09 -27.49 -6.70
C TYR A 56 -34.66 -27.02 -6.92
N THR A 57 -34.00 -26.44 -5.91
CA THR A 57 -32.56 -26.16 -5.94
C THR A 57 -31.86 -26.96 -4.85
N LYS A 58 -30.81 -27.68 -5.22
CA LYS A 58 -30.01 -28.54 -4.33
C LYS A 58 -28.92 -27.69 -3.67
N GLY A 59 -29.10 -27.39 -2.38
CA GLY A 59 -28.05 -26.88 -1.49
C GLY A 59 -27.75 -27.91 -0.42
N SER A 60 -26.49 -28.03 -0.02
CA SER A 60 -26.00 -28.96 1.00
C SER A 60 -26.70 -28.71 2.36
N ASN A 61 -27.61 -29.62 2.71
CA ASN A 61 -28.16 -29.92 4.04
C ASN A 61 -29.32 -29.11 4.66
N SER A 62 -30.04 -28.23 3.95
CA SER A 62 -31.41 -27.82 4.38
C SER A 62 -32.22 -27.10 3.30
N TRP A 63 -33.55 -27.29 3.33
CA TRP A 63 -34.52 -26.71 2.41
C TRP A 63 -34.82 -25.25 2.79
N ALA A 64 -34.49 -24.28 1.95
CA ALA A 64 -34.87 -22.89 2.19
C ALA A 64 -35.55 -22.32 0.94
N TYR A 65 -36.86 -22.10 1.03
CA TYR A 65 -37.59 -21.21 0.14
C TYR A 65 -36.98 -19.82 0.26
N LYS A 66 -36.50 -19.23 -0.85
CA LYS A 66 -36.17 -17.81 -0.86
C LYS A 66 -37.49 -17.06 -1.03
N TYR A 67 -38.21 -16.86 0.08
CA TYR A 67 -39.48 -16.12 0.08
C TYR A 67 -39.25 -14.72 -0.52
N VAL A 68 -39.82 -14.48 -1.70
CA VAL A 68 -39.84 -13.16 -2.31
C VAL A 68 -41.13 -12.46 -1.89
N LYS A 69 -41.02 -11.25 -1.33
CA LYS A 69 -42.17 -10.50 -0.84
C LYS A 69 -42.62 -9.50 -1.90
N LEU A 70 -43.73 -9.81 -2.56
CA LEU A 70 -44.41 -8.86 -3.42
C LEU A 70 -45.10 -7.77 -2.59
N ASN A 71 -45.12 -6.56 -3.12
CA ASN A 71 -45.96 -5.48 -2.63
C ASN A 71 -47.42 -5.94 -2.66
N TYR A 72 -48.18 -5.57 -1.63
CA TYR A 72 -49.55 -6.04 -1.44
C TYR A 72 -50.44 -5.80 -2.68
N ASP A 73 -50.31 -4.65 -3.32
CA ASP A 73 -51.11 -4.31 -4.51
C ASP A 73 -50.77 -5.17 -5.72
N LEU A 74 -49.49 -5.52 -5.90
CA LEU A 74 -49.06 -6.42 -6.98
C LEU A 74 -49.54 -7.84 -6.71
N TRP A 75 -49.42 -8.30 -5.47
CA TRP A 75 -49.94 -9.59 -5.04
C TRP A 75 -51.46 -9.68 -5.26
N LYS A 76 -52.21 -8.64 -4.89
CA LYS A 76 -53.67 -8.58 -5.06
C LYS A 76 -54.07 -8.66 -6.52
N GLN A 77 -53.40 -7.93 -7.41
CA GLN A 77 -53.67 -7.99 -8.85
C GLN A 77 -53.39 -9.38 -9.44
N ILE A 78 -52.33 -10.05 -9.00
CA ILE A 78 -52.03 -11.44 -9.41
C ILE A 78 -53.12 -12.38 -8.88
N ALA A 79 -53.49 -12.22 -7.60
CA ALA A 79 -54.50 -13.05 -6.95
C ALA A 79 -55.86 -12.95 -7.64
N GLU A 80 -56.24 -11.76 -8.10
CA GLU A 80 -57.44 -11.53 -8.91
C GLU A 80 -57.30 -12.15 -10.32
N LYS A 81 -56.19 -11.93 -11.02
CA LYS A 81 -55.97 -12.49 -12.38
C LYS A 81 -55.91 -14.01 -12.41
N LEU A 82 -55.43 -14.65 -11.35
CA LEU A 82 -55.24 -16.11 -11.27
C LEU A 82 -56.28 -16.83 -10.41
N ASP A 83 -57.29 -16.10 -9.92
CA ASP A 83 -58.39 -16.55 -9.07
C ASP A 83 -57.94 -17.36 -7.85
N PHE A 84 -57.08 -16.75 -7.02
CA PHE A 84 -56.50 -17.42 -5.85
C PHE A 84 -57.52 -17.81 -4.79
N LYS A 85 -58.68 -17.14 -4.76
CA LYS A 85 -59.76 -17.42 -3.80
C LYS A 85 -60.22 -18.89 -3.85
N ASN A 86 -60.08 -19.53 -5.01
CA ASN A 86 -60.51 -20.91 -5.25
C ASN A 86 -59.36 -21.92 -5.24
N LEU A 87 -58.16 -21.53 -4.81
CA LEU A 87 -56.96 -22.38 -4.83
C LEU A 87 -56.43 -22.67 -3.42
N PRO A 88 -55.96 -23.91 -3.15
CA PRO A 88 -55.16 -24.23 -1.98
C PRO A 88 -53.90 -23.35 -1.86
N LYS A 89 -53.50 -23.02 -0.64
CA LYS A 89 -52.39 -22.09 -0.36
C LYS A 89 -51.06 -22.49 -1.03
N ASN A 90 -50.73 -23.78 -1.05
CA ASN A 90 -49.54 -24.31 -1.72
C ASN A 90 -49.57 -24.06 -3.24
N ILE A 91 -50.76 -24.16 -3.87
CA ILE A 91 -50.92 -23.88 -5.31
C ILE A 91 -50.84 -22.37 -5.58
N GLN A 92 -51.30 -21.53 -4.65
CA GLN A 92 -51.13 -20.08 -4.76
C GLN A 92 -49.64 -19.70 -4.72
N GLU A 93 -48.86 -20.29 -3.81
CA GLU A 93 -47.41 -20.07 -3.70
C GLU A 93 -46.68 -20.50 -4.99
N ASP A 94 -46.96 -21.68 -5.54
CA ASP A 94 -46.38 -22.14 -6.81
C ASP A 94 -46.72 -21.21 -7.99
N LYS A 95 -47.96 -20.69 -8.03
CA LYS A 95 -48.37 -19.74 -9.08
C LYS A 95 -47.64 -18.40 -8.95
N ILE A 96 -47.42 -17.90 -7.74
CA ILE A 96 -46.65 -16.67 -7.50
C ILE A 96 -45.21 -16.85 -8.00
N ASP A 97 -44.59 -17.98 -7.70
CA ASP A 97 -43.23 -18.26 -8.18
C ASP A 97 -43.18 -18.26 -9.71
N ASN A 98 -44.12 -18.93 -10.38
CA ASN A 98 -44.18 -18.93 -11.85
C ASN A 98 -44.35 -17.52 -12.44
N VAL A 99 -45.11 -16.65 -11.79
CA VAL A 99 -45.25 -15.24 -12.18
C VAL A 99 -43.94 -14.49 -12.01
N VAL A 100 -43.29 -14.57 -10.85
CA VAL A 100 -42.00 -13.90 -10.58
C VAL A 100 -40.94 -14.32 -11.61
N ASN A 101 -40.91 -15.60 -11.94
CA ASN A 101 -39.98 -16.15 -12.89
C ASN A 101 -40.22 -15.69 -14.32
N THR A 102 -41.47 -15.71 -14.73
CA THR A 102 -41.88 -15.19 -16.04
C THR A 102 -41.57 -13.70 -16.13
N ALA A 103 -41.85 -12.95 -15.07
CA ALA A 103 -41.57 -11.53 -14.96
C ALA A 103 -40.07 -11.24 -15.12
N LEU A 104 -39.20 -11.87 -14.33
CA LEU A 104 -37.74 -11.68 -14.42
C LEU A 104 -37.19 -12.06 -15.80
N SER A 105 -37.72 -13.12 -16.41
CA SER A 105 -37.31 -13.56 -17.75
C SER A 105 -37.78 -12.62 -18.86
N LYS A 106 -38.91 -11.92 -18.67
CA LYS A 106 -39.51 -11.03 -19.68
C LYS A 106 -39.09 -9.57 -19.50
N ALA A 107 -38.65 -9.17 -18.31
CA ALA A 107 -38.17 -7.84 -17.95
C ALA A 107 -36.80 -7.51 -18.59
N THR A 108 -36.72 -7.61 -19.92
CA THR A 108 -35.51 -7.34 -20.69
C THR A 108 -35.15 -5.86 -20.62
N ASP A 109 -36.14 -4.98 -20.66
CA ASP A 109 -35.95 -3.54 -20.60
C ASP A 109 -35.47 -3.08 -19.22
N LEU A 110 -36.05 -3.61 -18.12
CA LEU A 110 -35.55 -3.40 -16.76
C LEU A 110 -34.07 -3.77 -16.64
N LYS A 111 -33.71 -4.97 -17.11
CA LYS A 111 -32.32 -5.46 -17.07
C LYS A 111 -31.38 -4.53 -17.84
N TRP A 112 -31.78 -4.03 -19.02
CA TRP A 112 -30.95 -3.12 -19.80
C TRP A 112 -30.84 -1.73 -19.19
N ARG A 113 -31.95 -1.20 -18.66
CA ARG A 113 -31.97 0.07 -17.93
C ARG A 113 -31.00 0.03 -16.75
N LEU A 114 -31.07 -1.00 -15.91
CA LEU A 114 -30.16 -1.14 -14.76
C LEU A 114 -28.69 -1.28 -15.20
N ARG A 115 -28.40 -2.08 -16.24
CA ARG A 115 -27.03 -2.17 -16.79
C ARG A 115 -26.53 -0.83 -17.29
N LYS A 116 -27.37 -0.08 -18.00
CA LYS A 116 -27.02 1.24 -18.52
C LYS A 116 -26.73 2.22 -17.38
N GLU A 117 -27.56 2.25 -16.34
CA GLU A 117 -27.31 3.09 -15.16
C GLU A 117 -25.97 2.76 -14.49
N VAL A 118 -25.63 1.47 -14.38
CA VAL A 118 -24.31 1.06 -13.88
C VAL A 118 -23.21 1.55 -14.83
N ILE A 119 -23.32 1.29 -16.14
CA ILE A 119 -22.29 1.67 -17.14
C ILE A 119 -22.06 3.19 -17.16
N ASP A 120 -23.14 3.99 -17.15
CA ASP A 120 -23.08 5.44 -17.23
C ASP A 120 -22.42 6.06 -15.98
N ALA A 121 -22.43 5.36 -14.85
CA ALA A 121 -21.84 5.79 -13.59
C ALA A 121 -20.53 5.03 -13.22
N TRP A 122 -20.02 4.18 -14.12
CA TRP A 122 -18.83 3.37 -13.85
C TRP A 122 -17.55 4.07 -14.32
N ASP A 123 -16.70 4.45 -13.36
CA ASP A 123 -15.48 5.22 -13.64
C ASP A 123 -14.25 4.37 -14.05
N LYS A 124 -14.33 3.03 -14.02
CA LYS A 124 -13.19 2.15 -14.36
C LYS A 124 -13.32 1.57 -15.76
N GLU A 125 -12.41 1.92 -16.66
CA GLU A 125 -12.49 1.57 -18.07
C GLU A 125 -12.18 0.08 -18.38
N ASP A 126 -11.56 -0.66 -17.45
CA ASP A 126 -11.03 -2.01 -17.65
C ASP A 126 -11.89 -3.15 -17.05
N ASP A 127 -13.08 -2.85 -16.54
CA ASP A 127 -13.94 -3.87 -15.93
C ASP A 127 -14.58 -4.78 -16.98
N LYS A 128 -14.17 -6.06 -17.00
CA LYS A 128 -14.64 -7.07 -17.95
C LYS A 128 -16.17 -7.19 -18.01
N ASP A 129 -16.86 -7.07 -16.87
CA ASP A 129 -18.31 -7.20 -16.82
C ASP A 129 -19.00 -6.01 -17.52
N ILE A 130 -18.43 -4.82 -17.36
CA ILE A 130 -18.89 -3.58 -17.98
C ILE A 130 -18.65 -3.64 -19.50
N ILE A 131 -17.49 -4.12 -19.94
CA ILE A 131 -17.18 -4.32 -21.36
C ILE A 131 -18.16 -5.34 -21.98
N ASP A 132 -18.41 -6.47 -21.31
CA ASP A 132 -19.36 -7.48 -21.78
C ASP A 132 -20.79 -6.91 -21.89
N TRP A 133 -21.21 -6.06 -20.95
CA TRP A 133 -22.52 -5.41 -21.00
C TRP A 133 -22.61 -4.36 -22.10
N LYS A 134 -21.58 -3.54 -22.30
CA LYS A 134 -21.49 -2.59 -23.43
C LYS A 134 -21.60 -3.32 -24.77
N LYS A 135 -20.86 -4.43 -24.93
CA LYS A 135 -20.92 -5.29 -26.12
C LYS A 135 -22.33 -5.82 -26.35
N ALA A 136 -22.95 -6.36 -25.30
CA ALA A 136 -24.30 -6.89 -25.41
C ALA A 136 -25.34 -5.79 -25.75
N ILE A 137 -25.15 -4.55 -25.30
CA ILE A 137 -26.00 -3.41 -25.71
C ILE A 137 -25.81 -3.07 -27.20
N ILE A 138 -24.56 -3.07 -27.69
CA ILE A 138 -24.25 -2.83 -29.10
C ILE A 138 -24.90 -3.91 -29.97
N ASP A 139 -24.73 -5.18 -29.61
CA ASP A 139 -25.24 -6.32 -30.37
C ASP A 139 -26.78 -6.36 -30.39
N ASN A 140 -27.46 -6.02 -29.28
CA ASN A 140 -28.92 -6.10 -29.20
C ASN A 140 -29.68 -4.89 -29.78
N ASN A 141 -29.02 -3.74 -30.00
CA ASN A 141 -29.67 -2.54 -30.53
C ASN A 141 -29.53 -2.38 -32.05
N GLY A 142 -28.89 -3.36 -32.72
CA GLY A 142 -28.69 -3.40 -34.17
C GLY A 142 -27.86 -2.26 -34.75
N TRP A 143 -27.41 -2.44 -35.99
CA TRP A 143 -26.64 -1.45 -36.73
C TRP A 143 -27.44 -0.83 -37.86
N THR A 144 -27.24 0.48 -38.04
CA THR A 144 -27.75 1.26 -39.17
C THR A 144 -26.58 2.01 -39.80
N ILE A 145 -26.75 2.49 -41.04
CA ILE A 145 -25.74 3.33 -41.69
C ILE A 145 -25.42 4.57 -40.86
N ASP A 146 -26.42 5.21 -40.25
CA ASP A 146 -26.20 6.36 -39.37
C ASP A 146 -25.28 6.04 -38.17
N LYS A 147 -25.47 4.87 -37.54
CA LYS A 147 -24.60 4.42 -36.43
C LYS A 147 -23.18 4.18 -36.92
N LEU A 148 -23.02 3.50 -38.06
CA LEU A 148 -21.71 3.30 -38.68
C LEU A 148 -21.01 4.63 -38.98
N MET A 149 -21.71 5.55 -39.63
CA MET A 149 -21.17 6.86 -40.02
C MET A 149 -20.80 7.72 -38.81
N ARG A 150 -21.51 7.63 -37.68
CA ARG A 150 -21.11 8.28 -36.42
C ARG A 150 -19.77 7.76 -35.91
N VAL A 151 -19.57 6.44 -35.92
CA VAL A 151 -18.30 5.82 -35.48
C VAL A 151 -17.16 6.19 -36.42
N LEU A 152 -17.37 6.09 -37.74
CA LEU A 152 -16.36 6.47 -38.74
C LEU A 152 -16.01 7.96 -38.67
N LYS A 153 -17.00 8.82 -38.41
CA LYS A 153 -16.77 10.26 -38.23
C LYS A 153 -15.96 10.54 -36.98
N ALA A 154 -16.29 9.86 -35.88
CA ALA A 154 -15.60 10.04 -34.60
C ALA A 154 -14.10 9.70 -34.68
N ILE A 155 -13.69 8.77 -35.55
CA ILE A 155 -12.28 8.44 -35.82
C ILE A 155 -11.66 9.24 -36.98
N GLY A 156 -12.39 10.21 -37.55
CA GLY A 156 -11.92 11.04 -38.66
C GLY A 156 -11.84 10.35 -40.02
N ALA A 157 -12.38 9.13 -40.17
CA ALA A 157 -12.36 8.39 -41.43
C ALA A 157 -13.31 8.98 -42.49
N VAL A 158 -14.34 9.70 -42.05
CA VAL A 158 -15.32 10.38 -42.92
C VAL A 158 -15.60 11.78 -42.38
N GLN A 159 -15.88 12.73 -43.27
CA GLN A 159 -16.04 14.14 -42.87
C GLN A 159 -17.41 14.45 -42.28
N ASN A 160 -18.46 13.80 -42.76
CA ASN A 160 -19.83 14.00 -42.30
C ASN A 160 -20.63 12.70 -42.43
N LEU A 161 -21.85 12.69 -41.86
CA LEU A 161 -22.69 11.49 -41.77
C LEU A 161 -23.21 11.02 -43.14
N ASN A 162 -23.15 11.86 -44.17
CA ASN A 162 -23.63 11.54 -45.52
C ASN A 162 -22.48 11.15 -46.47
N ASP A 163 -21.26 10.96 -45.95
CA ASP A 163 -20.08 10.63 -46.75
C ASP A 163 -20.00 9.13 -47.09
N TYR A 164 -21.05 8.63 -47.73
CA TYR A 164 -21.16 7.27 -48.25
C TYR A 164 -21.93 7.25 -49.57
N HIS A 165 -21.80 6.17 -50.33
CA HIS A 165 -22.60 5.90 -51.52
C HIS A 165 -23.38 4.59 -51.34
N ASP A 166 -24.68 4.62 -51.55
CA ASP A 166 -25.54 3.43 -51.50
C ASP A 166 -25.37 2.61 -52.79
N LYS A 167 -24.91 1.36 -52.68
CA LYS A 167 -24.92 0.43 -53.82
C LYS A 167 -26.29 -0.23 -53.85
N SER A 168 -26.92 -0.26 -55.02
CA SER A 168 -28.30 -0.66 -55.36
C SER A 168 -28.83 -2.01 -54.83
N VAL A 169 -28.09 -2.71 -53.98
CA VAL A 169 -28.52 -3.82 -53.15
C VAL A 169 -28.54 -3.29 -51.70
N GLY A 170 -29.68 -2.75 -51.25
CA GLY A 170 -29.86 -1.84 -50.09
C GLY A 170 -29.41 -2.29 -48.69
N LYS A 171 -28.16 -2.72 -48.56
CA LYS A 171 -27.42 -3.14 -47.36
C LYS A 171 -25.90 -2.95 -47.51
N ILE A 172 -25.43 -2.41 -48.64
CA ILE A 172 -24.01 -2.20 -48.94
C ILE A 172 -23.74 -0.72 -49.15
N TYR A 173 -22.91 -0.14 -48.29
CA TYR A 173 -22.56 1.27 -48.30
C TYR A 173 -21.08 1.47 -48.60
N GLN A 174 -20.75 2.29 -49.58
CA GLN A 174 -19.37 2.51 -49.99
C GLN A 174 -18.81 3.80 -49.39
N THR A 175 -17.63 3.74 -48.79
CA THR A 175 -16.93 4.88 -48.17
C THR A 175 -15.46 4.94 -48.60
N LYS A 176 -14.73 5.99 -48.20
CA LYS A 176 -13.26 6.03 -48.27
C LYS A 176 -12.66 4.99 -47.32
N CYS A 177 -11.48 4.48 -47.64
CA CYS A 177 -10.82 3.50 -46.78
C CYS A 177 -10.16 4.16 -45.59
N PRO A 178 -10.55 3.83 -44.35
CA PRO A 178 -9.89 4.37 -43.16
C PRO A 178 -8.41 3.93 -43.05
N LEU A 179 -8.02 2.84 -43.73
CA LEU A 179 -6.68 2.25 -43.62
C LEU A 179 -5.72 2.70 -44.73
N CYS A 180 -6.19 2.92 -45.95
CA CYS A 180 -5.32 3.15 -47.12
C CYS A 180 -5.55 4.48 -47.86
N ASP A 181 -6.52 5.29 -47.44
CA ASP A 181 -6.63 6.67 -47.91
C ASP A 181 -5.92 7.64 -46.97
N LYS A 182 -4.89 8.30 -47.50
CA LYS A 182 -4.25 9.46 -46.85
C LYS A 182 -5.06 10.72 -47.15
N GLU A 183 -4.89 11.77 -46.34
CA GLU A 183 -5.68 13.03 -46.39
C GLU A 183 -5.73 13.69 -47.79
N ASP A 184 -4.79 13.38 -48.69
CA ASP A 184 -4.69 13.92 -50.06
C ASP A 184 -5.16 12.98 -51.20
N CYS A 185 -5.72 11.80 -50.90
CA CYS A 185 -6.15 10.85 -51.93
C CYS A 185 -7.44 11.32 -52.64
N ARG A 186 -7.39 11.39 -53.99
CA ARG A 186 -8.54 11.68 -54.87
C ARG A 186 -9.76 10.83 -54.48
N ASN A 187 -10.95 11.42 -54.55
CA ASN A 187 -12.28 10.95 -54.09
C ASN A 187 -12.79 9.58 -54.61
N THR A 188 -12.01 8.50 -54.54
CA THR A 188 -12.48 7.16 -54.90
C THR A 188 -12.91 6.41 -53.64
N ARG A 189 -14.22 6.34 -53.39
CA ARG A 189 -14.79 5.45 -52.36
C ARG A 189 -14.63 4.01 -52.82
N HIS A 190 -14.08 3.14 -51.98
CA HIS A 190 -13.72 1.77 -52.38
C HIS A 190 -13.74 0.77 -51.22
N VAL A 191 -14.22 1.17 -50.04
CA VAL A 191 -14.58 0.24 -48.96
C VAL A 191 -16.07 0.03 -48.97
N ASP A 192 -16.47 -1.21 -49.17
CA ASP A 192 -17.86 -1.64 -49.06
C ASP A 192 -18.14 -2.08 -47.62
N TRP A 193 -19.16 -1.49 -47.00
CA TRP A 193 -19.67 -1.84 -45.69
C TRP A 193 -20.99 -2.58 -45.82
N ILE A 194 -21.03 -3.80 -45.30
CA ILE A 194 -22.20 -4.68 -45.28
C ILE A 194 -22.85 -4.55 -43.91
N ILE A 195 -24.09 -4.07 -43.89
CA ILE A 195 -24.91 -3.95 -42.68
C ILE A 195 -26.11 -4.90 -42.84
N ASP A 196 -26.08 -6.04 -42.15
CA ASP A 196 -27.20 -6.98 -42.10
C ASP A 196 -27.88 -6.94 -40.73
N ASN A 197 -29.21 -7.08 -40.71
CA ASN A 197 -30.10 -6.82 -39.57
C ASN A 197 -29.58 -7.40 -38.25
N GLY A 198 -28.94 -6.55 -37.43
CA GLY A 198 -28.45 -6.90 -36.09
C GLY A 198 -26.96 -7.25 -36.00
N SER A 199 -26.25 -7.45 -37.10
CA SER A 199 -24.83 -7.84 -37.09
C SER A 199 -23.89 -6.63 -37.09
N ILE A 200 -22.71 -6.81 -36.48
CA ILE A 200 -21.63 -5.82 -36.50
C ILE A 200 -21.22 -5.55 -37.96
N PRO A 201 -21.08 -4.28 -38.41
CA PRO A 201 -20.76 -3.95 -39.79
C PRO A 201 -19.46 -4.60 -40.24
N TYR A 202 -19.53 -5.26 -41.39
CA TYR A 202 -18.39 -5.88 -42.04
C TYR A 202 -17.90 -4.99 -43.17
N TYR A 203 -16.59 -4.78 -43.29
CA TYR A 203 -15.98 -4.01 -44.36
C TYR A 203 -15.14 -4.91 -45.27
N ASN A 204 -15.09 -4.53 -46.54
CA ASN A 204 -14.19 -5.08 -47.54
C ASN A 204 -13.61 -3.95 -48.38
N CYS A 205 -12.28 -3.78 -48.34
CA CYS A 205 -11.57 -2.78 -49.12
C CYS A 205 -11.08 -3.36 -50.43
N ILE A 206 -11.52 -2.80 -51.56
CA ILE A 206 -11.11 -3.28 -52.89
C ILE A 206 -9.65 -2.90 -53.20
N LYS A 207 -9.10 -1.85 -52.58
CA LYS A 207 -7.78 -1.30 -52.90
C LYS A 207 -6.64 -1.91 -52.08
N CYS A 208 -6.83 -2.04 -50.77
CA CYS A 208 -5.82 -2.64 -49.89
C CYS A 208 -6.16 -4.08 -49.49
N GLU A 209 -7.24 -4.66 -50.02
CA GLU A 209 -7.68 -6.04 -49.82
C GLU A 209 -7.99 -6.42 -48.36
N GLU A 210 -7.94 -5.45 -47.44
CA GLU A 210 -8.28 -5.64 -46.04
C GLU A 210 -9.78 -5.83 -45.85
N LYS A 211 -10.11 -6.76 -44.94
CA LYS A 211 -11.49 -7.13 -44.62
C LYS A 211 -11.65 -7.48 -43.15
N GLY A 212 -12.84 -7.24 -42.61
CA GLY A 212 -13.15 -7.53 -41.21
C GLY A 212 -14.36 -6.78 -40.68
N THR A 213 -14.52 -6.76 -39.37
CA THR A 213 -15.57 -5.96 -38.71
C THR A 213 -15.06 -4.57 -38.35
N ILE A 214 -15.96 -3.63 -38.07
CA ILE A 214 -15.58 -2.32 -37.52
C ILE A 214 -14.76 -2.45 -36.22
N ILE A 215 -15.00 -3.48 -35.41
CA ILE A 215 -14.20 -3.76 -34.20
C ILE A 215 -12.77 -4.16 -34.58
N LYS A 216 -12.60 -5.02 -35.59
CA LYS A 216 -11.26 -5.37 -36.09
C LYS A 216 -10.53 -4.11 -36.58
N LEU A 217 -11.22 -3.26 -37.35
CA LEU A 217 -10.65 -2.00 -37.85
C LEU A 217 -10.15 -1.09 -36.72
N LEU A 218 -10.94 -0.93 -35.66
CA LEU A 218 -10.57 -0.10 -34.50
C LEU A 218 -9.42 -0.70 -33.68
N ASN A 219 -9.19 -2.01 -33.78
CA ASN A 219 -8.07 -2.70 -33.16
C ASN A 219 -6.80 -2.70 -34.02
N GLU A 220 -6.81 -2.11 -35.22
CA GLU A 220 -5.60 -1.92 -36.01
C GLU A 220 -4.66 -0.92 -35.33
N LEU A 221 -3.35 -1.12 -35.47
CA LEU A 221 -2.32 -0.36 -34.75
C LEU A 221 -2.47 1.17 -34.86
N HIS A 222 -2.92 1.66 -36.02
CA HIS A 222 -3.16 3.08 -36.25
C HIS A 222 -4.29 3.62 -35.33
N TYR A 223 -5.39 2.89 -35.22
CA TYR A 223 -6.55 3.28 -34.42
C TYR A 223 -6.37 2.98 -32.94
N VAL A 224 -5.66 1.92 -32.57
CA VAL A 224 -5.30 1.66 -31.16
C VAL A 224 -4.53 2.85 -30.56
N LYS A 225 -3.62 3.46 -31.34
CA LYS A 225 -2.94 4.70 -30.93
C LYS A 225 -3.91 5.88 -30.82
N LEU A 226 -4.82 6.04 -31.77
CA LEU A 226 -5.82 7.12 -31.78
C LEU A 226 -6.81 7.00 -30.59
N LEU A 227 -7.17 5.78 -30.21
CA LEU A 227 -8.09 5.47 -29.11
C LEU A 227 -7.44 5.62 -27.72
N ASN A 228 -6.11 5.83 -27.65
CA ASN A 228 -5.38 6.14 -26.42
C ASN A 228 -5.69 5.20 -25.23
N GLY A 229 -5.77 3.89 -25.48
CA GLY A 229 -6.04 2.89 -24.45
C GLY A 229 -7.52 2.54 -24.24
N ILE A 230 -8.45 3.24 -24.89
CA ILE A 230 -9.88 2.88 -24.89
C ILE A 230 -10.08 1.66 -25.81
N ASP A 231 -10.74 0.62 -25.30
CA ASP A 231 -11.06 -0.55 -26.11
C ASP A 231 -12.14 -0.24 -27.17
N ALA A 232 -12.11 -0.95 -28.30
CA ALA A 232 -13.01 -0.70 -29.42
C ALA A 232 -14.51 -0.81 -29.05
N VAL A 233 -14.88 -1.69 -28.12
CA VAL A 233 -16.28 -1.85 -27.67
C VAL A 233 -16.70 -0.65 -26.83
N SER A 234 -15.87 -0.22 -25.88
CA SER A 234 -16.12 1.00 -25.10
C SER A 234 -16.19 2.24 -25.97
N PHE A 235 -15.31 2.37 -26.96
CA PHE A 235 -15.35 3.49 -27.89
C PHE A 235 -16.66 3.54 -28.69
N ILE A 236 -17.05 2.42 -29.33
CA ILE A 236 -18.31 2.33 -30.08
C ILE A 236 -19.50 2.66 -29.16
N TYR A 237 -19.51 2.09 -27.95
CA TYR A 237 -20.57 2.34 -26.99
C TYR A 237 -20.69 3.83 -26.67
N SER A 238 -19.56 4.48 -26.38
CA SER A 238 -19.55 5.90 -26.03
C SER A 238 -20.04 6.77 -27.20
N VAL A 239 -19.59 6.51 -28.43
CA VAL A 239 -20.04 7.25 -29.61
C VAL A 239 -21.54 7.10 -29.85
N LEU A 240 -22.09 5.90 -29.68
CA LEU A 240 -23.48 5.60 -30.04
C LEU A 240 -24.49 5.89 -28.93
N TYR A 241 -24.14 5.68 -27.66
CA TYR A 241 -25.10 5.63 -26.56
C TYR A 241 -24.85 6.65 -25.44
N SER A 242 -23.68 7.29 -25.37
CA SER A 242 -23.33 8.24 -24.29
C SER A 242 -23.51 9.73 -24.64
N HIS A 243 -24.58 10.06 -25.37
CA HIS A 243 -24.93 11.46 -25.76
C HIS A 243 -23.86 12.22 -26.55
N GLY A 244 -23.03 11.54 -27.34
CA GLY A 244 -22.15 12.20 -28.34
C GLY A 244 -20.94 12.95 -27.77
N LYS A 245 -20.46 12.60 -26.57
CA LYS A 245 -19.29 13.25 -25.94
C LYS A 245 -17.93 12.89 -26.56
N VAL A 246 -17.87 12.01 -27.56
CA VAL A 246 -16.61 11.54 -28.14
C VAL A 246 -16.51 11.93 -29.62
N ASP A 247 -15.81 13.04 -29.88
CA ASP A 247 -15.36 13.45 -31.21
C ASP A 247 -13.83 13.58 -31.16
N LEU A 248 -13.10 12.56 -31.64
CA LEU A 248 -11.63 12.53 -31.53
C LEU A 248 -10.97 13.60 -32.43
N THR A 249 -11.69 14.15 -33.42
CA THR A 249 -11.15 15.20 -34.30
C THR A 249 -10.98 16.55 -33.58
N LYS A 250 -11.72 16.80 -32.49
CA LYS A 250 -11.44 17.93 -31.56
C LYS A 250 -10.24 17.67 -30.65
N ASN A 251 -9.91 16.41 -30.36
CA ASN A 251 -8.80 16.05 -29.47
C ASN A 251 -7.43 16.21 -30.14
N VAL A 252 -7.30 16.01 -31.46
CA VAL A 252 -6.02 16.20 -32.15
C VAL A 252 -5.57 17.67 -32.19
N ARG A 253 -6.49 18.64 -32.31
CA ARG A 253 -6.16 20.08 -32.18
C ARG A 253 -5.85 20.47 -30.74
N ASN A 254 -6.57 19.92 -29.76
CA ASN A 254 -6.26 20.08 -28.34
C ASN A 254 -4.91 19.45 -27.97
N ASP A 255 -4.50 18.33 -28.55
CA ASP A 255 -3.22 17.68 -28.20
C ASP A 255 -2.00 18.49 -28.64
N VAL A 256 -2.07 19.20 -29.77
CA VAL A 256 -0.99 20.11 -30.19
C VAL A 256 -0.90 21.31 -29.25
N GLU A 257 -2.03 21.90 -28.86
CA GLU A 257 -2.07 23.03 -27.90
C GLU A 257 -1.72 22.59 -26.48
N VAL A 258 -2.15 21.41 -26.03
CA VAL A 258 -1.81 20.81 -24.73
C VAL A 258 -0.34 20.42 -24.71
N LYS A 259 0.22 19.86 -25.79
CA LYS A 259 1.64 19.56 -25.91
C LYS A 259 2.47 20.85 -25.89
N LYS A 260 2.07 21.88 -26.65
CA LYS A 260 2.72 23.19 -26.62
C LYS A 260 2.63 23.85 -25.23
N ALA A 261 1.47 23.82 -24.58
CA ALA A 261 1.29 24.32 -23.21
C ALA A 261 2.03 23.48 -22.16
N ARG A 262 2.29 22.20 -22.43
CA ARG A 262 3.12 21.32 -21.59
C ARG A 262 4.61 21.64 -21.79
N GLU A 263 5.04 21.84 -23.02
CA GLU A 263 6.41 22.27 -23.36
C GLU A 263 6.71 23.67 -22.80
N GLU A 264 5.77 24.62 -22.90
CA GLU A 264 5.87 25.95 -22.30
C GLU A 264 5.94 25.87 -20.77
N ARG A 265 5.10 25.04 -20.14
CA ARG A 265 5.19 24.77 -18.70
C ARG A 265 6.52 24.14 -18.30
N GLN A 266 7.04 23.20 -19.08
CA GLN A 266 8.35 22.58 -18.82
C GLN A 266 9.48 23.60 -18.90
N LYS A 267 9.49 24.46 -19.92
CA LYS A 267 10.45 25.55 -20.05
C LYS A 267 10.37 26.54 -18.89
N GLU A 268 9.16 26.89 -18.45
CA GLU A 268 8.98 27.75 -17.28
C GLU A 268 9.48 27.09 -15.99
N GLU A 269 9.27 25.78 -15.82
CA GLU A 269 9.80 25.01 -14.69
C GLU A 269 11.34 24.92 -14.72
N GLU A 270 11.95 24.72 -15.89
CA GLU A 270 13.41 24.72 -16.08
C GLU A 270 14.01 26.08 -15.73
N LEU A 271 13.42 27.18 -16.24
CA LEU A 271 13.88 28.54 -15.93
C LEU A 271 13.79 28.86 -14.43
N LYS A 272 12.70 28.43 -13.76
CA LYS A 272 12.56 28.57 -12.31
C LYS A 272 13.62 27.77 -11.56
N ARG A 273 13.93 26.57 -12.02
CA ARG A 273 14.96 25.69 -11.43
C ARG A 273 16.35 26.28 -11.58
N GLU A 274 16.69 26.83 -12.74
CA GLU A 274 17.96 27.54 -12.98
C GLU A 274 18.10 28.76 -12.07
N LYS A 275 17.04 29.58 -11.97
CA LYS A 275 17.04 30.74 -11.05
C LYS A 275 17.19 30.31 -9.58
N ALA A 276 16.55 29.23 -9.16
CA ALA A 276 16.68 28.68 -7.81
C ALA A 276 18.10 28.16 -7.55
N GLY A 277 18.73 27.49 -8.53
CA GLY A 277 20.13 27.06 -8.46
C GLY A 277 21.10 28.23 -8.31
N TRP A 278 20.94 29.26 -9.15
CA TRP A 278 21.75 30.48 -9.06
C TRP A 278 21.61 31.18 -7.70
N LEU A 279 20.37 31.35 -7.20
CA LEU A 279 20.13 31.91 -5.85
C LEU A 279 20.76 31.05 -4.76
N ALA A 280 20.69 29.73 -4.89
CA ALA A 280 21.27 28.80 -3.94
C ALA A 280 22.78 28.98 -3.84
N GLU A 281 23.49 29.03 -4.97
CA GLU A 281 24.93 29.25 -5.01
C GLU A 281 25.35 30.55 -4.31
N GLN A 282 24.64 31.66 -4.58
CA GLN A 282 24.90 32.94 -3.92
C GLN A 282 24.74 32.87 -2.39
N ILE A 283 23.70 32.18 -1.89
CA ILE A 283 23.49 32.02 -0.45
C ILE A 283 24.59 31.16 0.19
N LEU A 284 25.08 30.15 -0.54
CA LEU A 284 26.12 29.26 -0.05
C LEU A 284 27.49 29.96 0.10
N GLU A 285 27.75 31.04 -0.63
CA GLU A 285 28.96 31.87 -0.46
C GLU A 285 29.06 32.51 0.94
N GLU A 286 27.91 32.83 1.56
CA GLU A 286 27.86 33.37 2.93
C GLU A 286 27.74 32.28 4.01
N CYS A 287 27.76 31.00 3.62
CA CYS A 287 27.69 29.90 4.57
C CYS A 287 29.07 29.54 5.12
N THR A 288 29.07 29.08 6.37
CA THR A 288 30.26 28.59 7.08
C THR A 288 30.25 27.06 7.14
N LYS A 289 31.45 26.48 7.24
CA LYS A 289 31.67 25.05 7.48
C LYS A 289 31.56 24.67 8.96
N ASP A 290 31.43 25.66 9.87
CA ASP A 290 31.26 25.42 11.30
C ASP A 290 29.80 25.13 11.64
N ASN A 291 29.33 23.93 11.27
CA ASN A 291 27.97 23.49 11.54
C ASN A 291 27.83 22.94 12.96
N TRP A 292 27.68 23.86 13.91
CA TRP A 292 27.60 23.54 15.33
C TRP A 292 26.48 22.55 15.67
N TYR A 293 25.34 22.61 14.95
CA TYR A 293 24.19 21.75 15.18
C TYR A 293 24.53 20.29 14.89
N LEU A 294 25.17 20.01 13.75
CA LEU A 294 25.60 18.67 13.40
C LEU A 294 26.78 18.21 14.27
N PHE A 295 27.71 19.08 14.64
CA PHE A 295 28.77 18.74 15.59
C PHE A 295 28.21 18.36 16.96
N ARG A 296 27.16 19.03 17.46
CA ARG A 296 26.44 18.61 18.68
C ARG A 296 25.81 17.24 18.52
N LYS A 297 25.28 16.93 17.34
CA LYS A 297 24.81 15.59 16.95
C LYS A 297 25.97 14.61 16.66
N LYS A 298 27.20 14.94 17.04
CA LYS A 298 28.40 14.10 16.92
C LYS A 298 28.74 13.66 15.49
N PHE A 299 28.38 14.50 14.52
CA PHE A 299 29.05 14.49 13.23
C PHE A 299 30.46 15.07 13.39
N LYS A 300 31.41 14.55 12.64
CA LYS A 300 32.77 15.10 12.52
C LYS A 300 32.88 15.94 11.25
N LYS A 301 33.92 16.78 11.16
CA LYS A 301 34.15 17.62 9.98
C LYS A 301 34.29 16.81 8.68
N GLU A 302 34.89 15.62 8.76
CA GLU A 302 34.96 14.65 7.67
C GLU A 302 33.59 14.11 7.23
N ASP A 303 32.69 13.85 8.19
CA ASP A 303 31.30 13.45 7.93
C ASP A 303 30.49 14.56 7.25
N LEU A 304 30.96 15.81 7.26
CA LEU A 304 30.31 16.96 6.62
C LEU A 304 30.86 17.27 5.24
N GLY A 305 31.80 16.48 4.69
CA GLY A 305 32.28 16.60 3.30
C GLY A 305 31.23 16.34 2.21
N PHE A 306 29.96 16.41 2.58
CA PHE A 306 28.76 16.31 1.76
C PHE A 306 28.17 17.72 1.60
N ASP A 307 27.15 17.90 0.77
CA ASP A 307 26.59 19.23 0.44
C ASP A 307 25.76 19.85 1.58
N VAL A 308 26.39 20.01 2.73
CA VAL A 308 25.79 20.48 3.98
C VAL A 308 26.56 21.69 4.48
N TYR A 309 25.81 22.74 4.77
CA TYR A 309 26.32 24.06 5.08
C TYR A 309 25.64 24.58 6.34
N TYR A 310 26.23 25.59 6.96
CA TYR A 310 25.59 26.31 8.05
C TYR A 310 25.56 27.80 7.73
N ARG A 311 24.38 28.40 7.79
CA ARG A 311 24.24 29.85 7.72
C ARG A 311 24.11 30.37 9.14
N ASP A 312 25.12 31.12 9.58
CA ASP A 312 25.12 31.74 10.90
C ASP A 312 24.06 32.86 11.02
N PHE A 313 24.04 33.55 12.16
CA PHE A 313 23.07 34.64 12.40
C PHE A 313 23.50 36.00 11.84
N ASN A 314 24.65 36.10 11.17
CA ASN A 314 25.14 37.37 10.63
C ASN A 314 24.27 37.83 9.46
N MET A 315 24.01 39.14 9.39
CA MET A 315 23.25 39.75 8.28
C MET A 315 23.96 39.53 6.95
N SER A 316 23.17 39.32 5.89
CA SER A 316 23.70 39.14 4.53
C SER A 316 24.26 40.46 3.96
N GLU A 317 25.42 40.35 3.32
CA GLU A 317 26.14 41.41 2.60
C GLU A 317 25.96 41.32 1.08
N LEU A 318 25.28 40.28 0.58
CA LEU A 318 24.93 40.14 -0.85
C LEU A 318 24.25 41.41 -1.40
N GLN A 319 24.60 41.74 -2.65
CA GLN A 319 24.10 42.93 -3.35
C GLN A 319 22.73 42.67 -4.00
N ASP A 320 22.51 41.48 -4.55
CA ASP A 320 21.22 41.12 -5.14
C ASP A 320 20.13 41.05 -4.08
N LYS A 321 18.98 41.70 -4.34
CA LYS A 321 17.91 41.85 -3.35
C LYS A 321 17.24 40.51 -3.01
N ASP A 322 17.04 39.64 -4.01
CA ASP A 322 16.40 38.34 -3.81
C ASP A 322 17.35 37.41 -3.05
N ALA A 323 18.62 37.34 -3.47
CA ALA A 323 19.65 36.53 -2.80
C ALA A 323 19.89 36.99 -1.36
N LYS A 324 19.99 38.31 -1.14
CA LYS A 324 20.13 38.91 0.19
C LYS A 324 18.94 38.59 1.09
N TYR A 325 17.72 38.69 0.57
CA TYR A 325 16.52 38.33 1.34
C TYR A 325 16.56 36.86 1.76
N TRP A 326 16.79 35.94 0.81
CA TRP A 326 16.78 34.51 1.09
C TRP A 326 17.95 34.07 1.96
N SER A 327 19.14 34.64 1.79
CA SER A 327 20.27 34.39 2.70
C SER A 327 19.91 34.79 4.14
N ASN A 328 19.27 35.95 4.33
CA ASN A 328 18.78 36.37 5.64
C ASN A 328 17.69 35.44 6.21
N VAL A 329 16.80 34.90 5.36
CA VAL A 329 15.80 33.90 5.76
C VAL A 329 16.46 32.64 6.32
N PHE A 330 17.56 32.20 5.71
CA PHE A 330 18.29 31.00 6.12
C PHE A 330 19.23 31.21 7.31
N ARG A 331 19.36 32.42 7.88
CA ARG A 331 20.18 32.65 9.07
C ARG A 331 19.81 31.71 10.22
N GLY A 332 20.83 31.19 10.88
CA GLY A 332 20.71 30.18 11.93
C GLY A 332 20.31 28.78 11.43
N CYS A 333 20.38 28.48 10.13
CA CYS A 333 19.99 27.18 9.58
C CYS A 333 21.17 26.27 9.29
N CYS A 334 20.98 24.98 9.56
CA CYS A 334 21.68 23.90 8.86
C CYS A 334 21.04 23.77 7.48
N ILE A 335 21.83 23.93 6.42
CA ILE A 335 21.38 23.94 5.03
C ILE A 335 21.89 22.67 4.34
N TYR A 336 21.00 22.00 3.62
CA TYR A 336 21.29 20.90 2.71
C TYR A 336 21.11 21.41 1.29
N ALA A 337 22.15 21.32 0.46
CA ALA A 337 22.01 21.67 -0.95
C ALA A 337 21.23 20.56 -1.67
N ILE A 338 20.27 20.97 -2.47
CA ILE A 338 19.46 20.08 -3.28
C ILE A 338 20.11 20.03 -4.65
N LYS A 339 20.49 18.83 -5.08
CA LYS A 339 21.16 18.61 -6.36
C LYS A 339 20.30 17.77 -7.30
N ASP A 340 20.47 17.98 -8.60
CA ASP A 340 19.94 17.08 -9.62
C ASP A 340 20.80 15.82 -9.76
N ASP A 341 20.42 14.92 -10.66
CA ASP A 341 21.15 13.70 -10.98
C ASP A 341 22.47 13.94 -11.75
N ARG A 342 22.83 15.19 -12.01
CA ARG A 342 24.12 15.59 -12.60
C ARG A 342 25.01 16.30 -11.57
N GLY A 343 24.53 16.51 -10.35
CA GLY A 343 25.25 17.18 -9.28
C GLY A 343 25.13 18.72 -9.30
N ASN A 344 24.31 19.30 -10.18
CA ASN A 344 24.07 20.75 -10.18
C ASN A 344 23.18 21.12 -9.00
N ILE A 345 23.47 22.26 -8.36
CA ILE A 345 22.62 22.78 -7.29
C ILE A 345 21.36 23.39 -7.90
N ILE A 346 20.20 22.91 -7.47
CA ILE A 346 18.88 23.30 -7.99
C ILE A 346 18.00 23.95 -6.91
N GLY A 347 18.54 24.09 -5.69
CA GLY A 347 17.85 24.71 -4.58
C GLY A 347 18.48 24.37 -3.23
N LEU A 348 17.89 24.90 -2.16
CA LEU A 348 18.34 24.69 -0.79
C LEU A 348 17.17 24.27 0.11
N LYS A 349 17.48 23.41 1.08
CA LYS A 349 16.59 23.12 2.19
C LYS A 349 17.30 23.38 3.51
N GLY A 350 16.68 24.19 4.36
CA GLY A 350 17.20 24.62 5.64
C GLY A 350 16.38 24.07 6.79
N ARG A 351 17.06 23.66 7.85
CA ARG A 351 16.49 23.45 9.17
C ARG A 351 17.03 24.54 10.09
N ARG A 352 16.15 25.39 10.63
CA ARG A 352 16.52 26.34 11.67
C ARG A 352 17.05 25.58 12.88
N THR A 353 18.17 26.05 13.38
CA THR A 353 18.86 25.48 14.52
C THR A 353 18.79 26.47 15.68
N GLY A 354 19.08 25.97 16.88
CA GLY A 354 19.20 26.81 18.07
C GLY A 354 20.33 27.84 18.01
N LYS A 355 20.67 28.39 19.17
CA LYS A 355 21.87 29.23 19.33
C LYS A 355 22.59 28.88 20.62
N PHE A 356 23.91 28.98 20.61
CA PHE A 356 24.70 29.03 21.83
C PHE A 356 24.49 30.37 22.52
N ILE A 357 24.09 30.33 23.78
CA ILE A 357 24.03 31.52 24.64
C ILE A 357 25.22 31.53 25.59
N ALA A 358 25.53 32.70 26.16
CA ALA A 358 26.61 32.87 27.13
C ALA A 358 26.50 31.85 28.28
N LYS A 359 27.65 31.44 28.83
CA LYS A 359 27.78 30.41 29.88
C LYS A 359 27.54 28.95 29.41
N GLY A 360 27.63 28.68 28.11
CA GLY A 360 27.59 27.32 27.56
C GLY A 360 26.20 26.66 27.55
N LYS A 361 25.13 27.41 27.85
CA LYS A 361 23.76 26.93 27.71
C LYS A 361 23.35 26.94 26.24
N ILE A 362 22.50 25.99 25.84
CA ILE A 362 22.02 25.89 24.46
C ILE A 362 20.49 26.00 24.45
N ARG A 363 19.99 26.85 23.56
CA ARG A 363 18.55 27.03 23.29
C ARG A 363 18.25 26.38 21.94
N ASP A 364 17.79 25.13 21.93
CA ASP A 364 17.57 24.34 20.70
C ASP A 364 16.24 23.57 20.64
N LYS A 365 15.35 23.79 21.61
CA LYS A 365 13.97 23.34 21.48
C LYS A 365 13.23 24.16 20.42
N GLU A 366 12.09 23.66 19.95
CA GLU A 366 11.33 24.40 18.94
C GLU A 366 10.85 25.75 19.46
N GLU A 367 10.38 25.81 20.72
CA GLU A 367 9.96 27.06 21.36
C GLU A 367 11.12 28.05 21.49
N ASP A 368 12.30 27.55 21.85
CA ASP A 368 13.54 28.32 21.94
C ASP A 368 13.97 28.92 20.59
N ILE A 369 13.93 28.11 19.53
CA ILE A 369 14.29 28.55 18.18
C ILE A 369 13.32 29.64 17.71
N LEU A 370 12.03 29.46 17.97
CA LEU A 370 11.00 30.44 17.62
C LEU A 370 11.14 31.73 18.43
N GLU A 371 11.55 31.66 19.69
CA GLU A 371 11.83 32.84 20.52
C GLU A 371 13.07 33.60 20.02
N ILE A 372 14.16 32.89 19.69
CA ILE A 372 15.36 33.51 19.09
C ILE A 372 15.01 34.25 17.80
N VAL A 373 14.15 33.67 16.96
CA VAL A 373 13.68 34.32 15.73
C VAL A 373 12.81 35.54 16.02
N LYS A 374 11.99 35.53 17.08
CA LYS A 374 11.17 36.68 17.48
C LYS A 374 12.02 37.84 18.03
N GLU A 375 13.08 37.53 18.75
CA GLU A 375 13.99 38.52 19.33
C GLU A 375 14.91 39.18 18.31
N ASP A 376 15.19 38.51 17.19
CA ASP A 376 16.01 39.06 16.10
C ASP A 376 15.30 40.24 15.41
N GLU A 377 16.01 41.37 15.33
CA GLU A 377 15.46 42.63 14.81
C GLU A 377 15.04 42.54 13.34
N TRP A 378 15.76 41.77 12.51
CA TRP A 378 15.39 41.64 11.11
C TRP A 378 14.17 40.74 10.95
N PHE A 379 14.14 39.60 11.64
CA PHE A 379 13.02 38.66 11.59
C PHE A 379 11.72 39.25 12.16
N SER A 380 11.79 39.99 13.26
CA SER A 380 10.62 40.66 13.87
C SER A 380 9.97 41.71 12.96
N LYS A 381 10.75 42.34 12.08
CA LYS A 381 10.25 43.30 11.07
C LYS A 381 9.61 42.62 9.85
N GLN A 382 9.81 41.31 9.67
CA GLN A 382 9.24 40.59 8.53
C GLN A 382 7.77 40.20 8.77
N LYS A 383 6.90 40.54 7.83
CA LYS A 383 5.49 40.12 7.85
C LYS A 383 5.26 38.69 7.33
N ASN A 384 6.28 38.07 6.73
CA ASN A 384 6.16 36.78 6.07
C ASN A 384 6.28 35.62 7.08
N GLU A 385 5.22 34.83 7.26
CA GLU A 385 5.20 33.67 8.17
C GLU A 385 6.27 32.61 7.86
N LEU A 386 6.82 32.58 6.64
CA LEU A 386 7.93 31.68 6.27
C LEU A 386 9.17 31.88 7.16
N VAL A 387 9.38 33.09 7.69
CA VAL A 387 10.50 33.39 8.60
C VAL A 387 10.36 32.72 9.97
N LYS A 388 9.15 32.25 10.32
CA LYS A 388 8.87 31.57 11.58
C LYS A 388 8.86 30.04 11.46
N LYS A 389 9.04 29.47 10.27
CA LYS A 389 8.98 28.00 10.07
C LYS A 389 10.26 27.30 10.52
N LEU A 390 10.18 26.14 11.16
CA LEU A 390 11.38 25.38 11.54
C LEU A 390 12.14 24.80 10.33
N LYS A 391 11.40 24.35 9.30
CA LYS A 391 11.93 23.83 8.03
C LYS A 391 11.60 24.79 6.90
N ILE A 392 12.56 25.10 6.05
CA ILE A 392 12.47 26.10 4.98
C ILE A 392 13.01 25.49 3.70
N ASN A 393 12.32 25.70 2.58
CA ASN A 393 12.88 25.49 1.25
C ASN A 393 13.11 26.86 0.61
N LEU A 394 14.18 26.98 -0.18
CA LEU A 394 14.39 28.14 -1.03
C LEU A 394 13.21 28.24 -2.03
N LYS A 395 12.91 29.46 -2.47
CA LYS A 395 11.85 29.70 -3.48
C LYS A 395 12.03 28.77 -4.68
N ASP A 396 10.91 28.27 -5.19
CA ASP A 396 10.84 27.45 -6.41
C ASP A 396 11.62 26.12 -6.33
N THR A 397 12.19 25.79 -5.17
CA THR A 397 12.89 24.52 -4.94
C THR A 397 11.88 23.38 -4.76
N LYS A 398 11.93 22.41 -5.67
CA LYS A 398 11.14 21.18 -5.61
C LYS A 398 12.01 20.03 -5.09
N THR A 399 11.45 19.22 -4.20
CA THR A 399 12.10 18.02 -3.65
C THR A 399 11.48 16.72 -4.17
N ASP A 400 10.29 16.83 -4.78
CA ASP A 400 9.51 15.68 -5.25
C ASP A 400 10.10 14.98 -6.48
N ASP A 401 11.04 15.62 -7.18
CA ASP A 401 11.67 15.15 -8.42
C ASP A 401 13.18 14.97 -8.30
N THR A 402 13.70 14.87 -7.08
CA THR A 402 15.10 14.53 -6.81
C THR A 402 15.21 13.78 -5.47
N LEU A 403 16.37 13.15 -5.23
CA LEU A 403 16.71 12.45 -4.01
C LEU A 403 18.05 12.97 -3.49
N TYR A 404 18.12 13.22 -2.17
CA TYR A 404 19.36 13.69 -1.55
C TYR A 404 20.45 12.62 -1.72
N LEU A 405 21.68 13.05 -2.06
CA LEU A 405 22.86 12.22 -2.36
C LEU A 405 22.79 11.31 -3.59
N LEU A 406 21.67 11.25 -4.33
CA LEU A 406 21.55 10.36 -5.50
C LEU A 406 22.68 10.57 -6.51
N TYR A 407 23.02 11.84 -6.81
CA TYR A 407 24.05 12.22 -7.78
C TYR A 407 25.43 11.57 -7.52
N LYS A 408 25.72 11.14 -6.28
CA LYS A 408 26.99 10.49 -5.95
C LYS A 408 27.13 9.08 -6.54
N TYR A 409 26.01 8.46 -6.91
CA TYR A 409 25.96 7.06 -7.31
C TYR A 409 25.56 6.86 -8.78
N VAL A 410 25.22 7.95 -9.48
CA VAL A 410 24.73 7.89 -10.88
C VAL A 410 25.82 7.65 -11.92
N GLU A 411 27.09 7.96 -11.59
CA GLU A 411 28.21 7.78 -12.51
C GLU A 411 28.59 6.30 -12.65
N ASN A 412 28.62 5.58 -11.52
CA ASN A 412 29.01 4.16 -11.46
C ASN A 412 27.93 3.29 -10.77
N PRO A 413 26.67 3.27 -11.25
CA PRO A 413 25.57 2.57 -10.57
C PRO A 413 25.75 1.04 -10.56
N TRP A 414 26.58 0.49 -11.45
CA TRP A 414 26.90 -0.95 -11.48
C TRP A 414 27.75 -1.41 -10.28
N GLU A 415 28.42 -0.50 -9.57
CA GLU A 415 29.18 -0.82 -8.35
C GLU A 415 28.28 -0.95 -7.11
N ILE A 416 27.00 -0.59 -7.24
CA ILE A 416 26.05 -0.54 -6.12
C ILE A 416 25.26 -1.84 -6.06
N ASP A 417 25.40 -2.59 -4.97
CA ASP A 417 24.64 -3.83 -4.72
C ASP A 417 23.41 -3.57 -3.87
N LYS A 418 23.40 -2.46 -3.12
CA LYS A 418 22.37 -2.13 -2.16
C LYS A 418 22.03 -0.64 -2.19
N LEU A 419 20.75 -0.31 -2.16
CA LEU A 419 20.22 1.04 -2.05
C LEU A 419 19.47 1.21 -0.72
N VAL A 420 19.98 2.07 0.15
CA VAL A 420 19.34 2.45 1.41
C VAL A 420 18.54 3.74 1.19
N ILE A 421 17.24 3.69 1.48
CA ILE A 421 16.33 4.84 1.38
C ILE A 421 15.90 5.24 2.79
N VAL A 422 16.23 6.46 3.17
CA VAL A 422 15.84 7.05 4.46
C VAL A 422 14.85 8.20 4.27
N GLU A 423 14.22 8.63 5.36
CA GLU A 423 13.31 9.77 5.35
C GLU A 423 14.04 11.11 5.20
N GLY A 424 14.98 11.42 6.10
CA GLY A 424 15.63 12.73 6.20
C GLY A 424 17.08 12.81 5.69
N GLU A 425 17.54 14.02 5.39
CA GLU A 425 18.90 14.29 4.90
C GLU A 425 19.97 14.01 5.96
N LYS A 426 19.65 14.31 7.24
CA LYS A 426 20.51 14.03 8.40
C LYS A 426 20.78 12.52 8.53
N ASP A 427 19.76 11.70 8.29
CA ASP A 427 19.83 10.25 8.38
C ASP A 427 20.70 9.69 7.26
N ALA A 428 20.48 10.20 6.04
CA ALA A 428 21.28 9.84 4.87
C ALA A 428 22.75 10.21 5.07
N LEU A 429 23.00 11.40 5.62
CA LEU A 429 24.35 11.87 5.94
C LEU A 429 25.05 10.93 6.92
N ARG A 430 24.35 10.48 7.98
CA ARG A 430 24.92 9.55 8.96
C ARG A 430 25.33 8.24 8.32
N ILE A 431 24.44 7.61 7.56
CA ILE A 431 24.73 6.31 6.95
C ILE A 431 25.82 6.47 5.87
N ALA A 432 25.71 7.49 5.01
CA ALA A 432 26.69 7.75 3.95
C ALA A 432 28.09 8.04 4.50
N SER A 433 28.22 8.72 5.65
CA SER A 433 29.52 8.98 6.29
C SER A 433 30.27 7.71 6.70
N GLN A 434 29.61 6.55 6.77
CA GLN A 434 30.26 5.28 7.07
C GLN A 434 31.04 4.69 5.87
N ASN A 435 30.88 5.26 4.67
CA ASN A 435 31.58 4.85 3.44
C ASN A 435 31.53 3.33 3.17
N ILE A 436 30.36 2.71 3.39
CA ILE A 436 30.17 1.27 3.18
C ILE A 436 30.26 0.96 1.68
N LYS A 437 31.22 0.11 1.30
CA LYS A 437 31.44 -0.28 -0.10
C LYS A 437 30.19 -0.94 -0.70
N GLY A 438 29.81 -0.52 -1.91
CA GLY A 438 28.68 -1.08 -2.66
C GLY A 438 27.30 -0.66 -2.15
N VAL A 439 27.22 0.29 -1.22
CA VAL A 439 25.95 0.80 -0.68
C VAL A 439 25.71 2.24 -1.12
N ALA A 440 24.63 2.46 -1.86
CA ALA A 440 24.10 3.79 -2.11
C ALA A 440 23.11 4.18 -1.01
N VAL A 441 23.15 5.43 -0.58
CA VAL A 441 22.25 5.97 0.45
C VAL A 441 21.57 7.23 -0.07
N VAL A 442 20.25 7.28 -0.05
CA VAL A 442 19.45 8.42 -0.52
C VAL A 442 18.34 8.79 0.46
N ALA A 443 17.91 10.05 0.45
CA ALA A 443 16.78 10.51 1.28
C ALA A 443 15.66 11.16 0.45
N SER A 444 14.42 10.96 0.89
CA SER A 444 13.21 11.58 0.32
C SER A 444 12.89 12.95 0.92
N PHE A 445 13.90 13.72 1.32
CA PHE A 445 13.77 15.07 1.87
C PHE A 445 12.69 15.24 2.97
N GLY A 446 12.55 14.28 3.88
CA GLY A 446 11.59 14.32 4.98
C GLY A 446 10.13 14.29 4.54
N CYS A 447 9.84 13.70 3.38
CA CYS A 447 8.50 13.47 2.87
C CYS A 447 8.33 12.02 2.40
N ALA A 448 7.07 11.59 2.22
CA ALA A 448 6.79 10.27 1.66
C ALA A 448 7.35 10.17 0.23
N LEU A 449 8.00 9.03 -0.08
CA LEU A 449 8.61 8.77 -1.38
C LEU A 449 7.62 9.04 -2.54
N LYS A 450 8.00 9.95 -3.44
CA LYS A 450 7.17 10.44 -4.54
C LYS A 450 7.39 9.63 -5.82
N ASP A 451 6.42 9.67 -6.72
CA ASP A 451 6.47 8.84 -7.93
C ASP A 451 7.64 9.23 -8.84
N LYS A 452 7.92 10.54 -8.99
CA LYS A 452 9.11 11.00 -9.74
C LYS A 452 10.43 10.56 -9.10
N GLN A 453 10.51 10.46 -7.77
CA GLN A 453 11.69 9.92 -7.08
C GLN A 453 11.84 8.41 -7.35
N VAL A 454 10.74 7.66 -7.38
CA VAL A 454 10.75 6.24 -7.75
C VAL A 454 11.21 6.03 -9.19
N GLU A 455 10.76 6.88 -10.12
CA GLU A 455 11.24 6.86 -11.50
C GLU A 455 12.73 7.18 -11.62
N LEU A 456 13.27 8.09 -10.80
CA LEU A 456 14.70 8.33 -10.72
C LEU A 456 15.47 7.11 -10.20
N ILE A 457 14.97 6.45 -9.16
CA ILE A 457 15.58 5.21 -8.66
C ILE A 457 15.57 4.15 -9.77
N LYS A 458 14.45 3.99 -10.47
CA LYS A 458 14.32 3.05 -11.59
C LYS A 458 15.25 3.39 -12.76
N LYS A 459 15.45 4.66 -13.06
CA LYS A 459 16.36 5.13 -14.12
C LYS A 459 17.79 4.61 -13.90
N TYR A 460 18.27 4.56 -12.66
CA TYR A 460 19.67 4.22 -12.36
C TYR A 460 19.88 2.82 -11.77
N PHE A 461 18.88 2.29 -11.07
CA PHE A 461 19.02 1.05 -10.29
C PHE A 461 18.10 -0.09 -10.74
N ASN A 462 17.50 -0.01 -11.94
CA ASN A 462 16.67 -1.10 -12.44
C ASN A 462 17.51 -2.34 -12.80
N SER A 463 17.01 -3.52 -12.42
CA SER A 463 17.66 -4.82 -12.63
C SER A 463 17.91 -5.15 -14.11
N THR A 464 17.06 -4.67 -15.03
CA THR A 464 17.31 -4.81 -16.48
C THR A 464 18.54 -4.05 -16.93
N LEU A 465 18.75 -2.84 -16.38
CA LEU A 465 19.90 -1.99 -16.74
C LEU A 465 21.18 -2.53 -16.13
N LEU A 466 21.14 -2.89 -14.83
CA LEU A 466 22.31 -3.33 -14.09
C LEU A 466 22.64 -4.82 -14.27
N LYS A 467 21.74 -5.58 -14.92
CA LYS A 467 21.80 -7.06 -15.03
C LYS A 467 21.96 -7.76 -13.67
N LYS A 468 21.53 -7.13 -12.60
CA LYS A 468 21.52 -7.64 -11.23
C LYS A 468 20.33 -7.07 -10.47
N ASP A 469 19.74 -7.85 -9.58
CA ASP A 469 18.71 -7.35 -8.67
C ASP A 469 19.40 -6.68 -7.48
N ILE A 470 19.15 -5.38 -7.28
CA ILE A 470 19.72 -4.65 -6.15
C ILE A 470 18.84 -4.84 -4.91
N GLU A 471 19.45 -4.91 -3.73
CA GLU A 471 18.71 -4.93 -2.48
C GLU A 471 18.31 -3.51 -2.07
N ILE A 472 17.02 -3.24 -1.94
CA ILE A 472 16.53 -1.95 -1.42
C ILE A 472 16.21 -2.08 0.06
N VAL A 473 16.83 -1.26 0.89
CA VAL A 473 16.61 -1.23 2.34
C VAL A 473 15.88 0.05 2.72
N LEU A 474 14.68 -0.09 3.29
CA LEU A 474 13.86 1.04 3.75
C LEU A 474 14.13 1.34 5.23
N VAL A 475 14.59 2.56 5.51
CA VAL A 475 15.11 2.96 6.82
C VAL A 475 14.50 4.31 7.25
N TYR A 476 13.19 4.35 7.42
CA TYR A 476 12.49 5.52 7.96
C TYR A 476 12.58 5.56 9.49
N ASP A 477 12.05 6.63 10.10
CA ASP A 477 12.04 6.82 11.56
C ASP A 477 11.39 5.62 12.27
N ASN A 478 11.93 5.30 13.45
CA ASN A 478 11.46 4.24 14.34
C ASN A 478 10.25 4.70 15.16
N ASP A 479 9.25 5.29 14.50
CA ASP A 479 7.98 5.71 15.09
C ASP A 479 6.79 5.34 14.18
N VAL A 480 5.57 5.68 14.61
CA VAL A 480 4.34 5.32 13.90
C VAL A 480 4.31 5.93 12.49
N GLU A 481 4.74 7.17 12.31
CA GLU A 481 4.67 7.85 11.02
C GLU A 481 5.78 7.37 10.08
N GLY A 482 6.98 7.12 10.61
CA GLY A 482 8.05 6.46 9.87
C GLY A 482 7.66 5.05 9.41
N ALA A 483 6.95 4.28 10.26
CA ALA A 483 6.45 2.96 9.89
C ALA A 483 5.41 2.99 8.76
N LYS A 484 4.44 3.92 8.83
CA LYS A 484 3.50 4.17 7.72
C LYS A 484 4.24 4.59 6.46
N GLY A 485 5.23 5.47 6.58
CA GLY A 485 6.08 5.92 5.47
C GLY A 485 6.82 4.77 4.79
N ASN A 486 7.45 3.90 5.55
CA ASN A 486 8.12 2.68 5.09
C ASN A 486 7.18 1.77 4.29
N ILE A 487 5.99 1.48 4.82
CA ILE A 487 5.01 0.60 4.15
C ILE A 487 4.51 1.22 2.83
N ARG A 488 4.26 2.54 2.81
CA ARG A 488 3.88 3.25 1.58
C ARG A 488 5.02 3.22 0.53
N ALA A 489 6.26 3.43 0.95
CA ALA A 489 7.43 3.35 0.09
C ALA A 489 7.58 1.94 -0.50
N TYR A 490 7.43 0.90 0.31
CA TYR A 490 7.44 -0.51 -0.11
C TYR A 490 6.44 -0.77 -1.24
N LYS A 491 5.17 -0.37 -1.06
CA LYS A 491 4.12 -0.55 -2.08
C LYS A 491 4.47 0.13 -3.40
N LYS A 492 5.02 1.34 -3.35
CA LYS A 492 5.40 2.10 -4.55
C LYS A 492 6.56 1.44 -5.29
N LEU A 493 7.58 1.00 -4.57
CA LEU A 493 8.75 0.34 -5.16
C LEU A 493 8.38 -1.04 -5.74
N LYS A 494 7.55 -1.82 -5.06
CA LYS A 494 6.96 -3.05 -5.61
C LYS A 494 6.22 -2.79 -6.92
N LYS A 495 5.34 -1.77 -6.94
CA LYS A 495 4.61 -1.38 -8.16
C LYS A 495 5.54 -0.93 -9.29
N ALA A 496 6.70 -0.35 -8.97
CA ALA A 496 7.69 0.05 -9.96
C ALA A 496 8.51 -1.11 -10.54
N GLY A 497 8.42 -2.30 -9.94
CA GLY A 497 9.03 -3.55 -10.41
C GLY A 497 10.21 -4.06 -9.56
N PHE A 498 10.52 -3.41 -8.44
CA PHE A 498 11.59 -3.88 -7.56
C PHE A 498 11.14 -5.10 -6.75
N THR A 499 11.96 -6.16 -6.75
CA THR A 499 11.61 -7.43 -6.11
C THR A 499 12.27 -7.61 -4.75
N ASN A 500 13.55 -7.28 -4.62
CA ASN A 500 14.31 -7.40 -3.38
C ASN A 500 14.23 -6.14 -2.50
N ILE A 501 13.20 -6.05 -1.65
CA ILE A 501 12.98 -4.91 -0.74
C ILE A 501 12.87 -5.42 0.70
N VAL A 502 13.70 -4.88 1.58
CA VAL A 502 13.80 -5.22 3.01
C VAL A 502 13.74 -3.97 3.89
N PHE A 503 13.59 -4.15 5.20
CA PHE A 503 13.45 -3.06 6.17
C PHE A 503 14.64 -2.97 7.12
N GLY A 504 15.05 -1.74 7.43
CA GLY A 504 16.09 -1.45 8.41
C GLY A 504 15.75 -2.00 9.79
N ASN A 505 16.74 -2.59 10.46
CA ASN A 505 16.59 -3.10 11.83
C ASN A 505 17.29 -2.20 12.85
N TYR A 506 16.50 -1.46 13.64
CA TYR A 506 17.01 -0.67 14.76
C TYR A 506 17.37 -1.58 15.95
N VAL A 507 18.67 -1.70 16.26
CA VAL A 507 19.14 -2.48 17.40
C VAL A 507 18.75 -1.77 18.70
N ASN A 508 17.98 -2.46 19.55
CA ASN A 508 17.54 -2.05 20.90
C ASN A 508 16.48 -0.93 20.99
N ASP A 509 15.85 -0.48 19.91
CA ASP A 509 14.72 0.49 19.91
C ASP A 509 14.93 1.82 20.66
N LYS A 510 16.17 2.13 21.07
CA LYS A 510 16.50 3.34 21.82
C LYS A 510 16.57 4.60 20.95
N TYR A 511 16.71 4.43 19.64
CA TYR A 511 16.93 5.54 18.71
C TYR A 511 15.67 5.79 17.89
N LYS A 512 15.31 7.08 17.78
CA LYS A 512 14.21 7.55 16.94
C LYS A 512 14.54 7.46 15.46
N ASP A 513 15.72 7.92 15.07
CA ASP A 513 16.13 8.02 13.66
C ASP A 513 17.62 7.65 13.50
N ALA A 514 18.04 7.36 12.27
CA ALA A 514 19.42 6.98 11.99
C ALA A 514 20.40 8.11 12.26
N GLY A 515 20.02 9.37 12.03
CA GLY A 515 20.89 10.53 12.26
C GLY A 515 21.33 10.68 13.73
N ASP A 516 20.51 10.22 14.67
CA ASP A 516 20.75 10.22 16.11
C ASP A 516 21.47 8.94 16.62
N MET A 517 21.74 7.96 15.75
CA MET A 517 22.49 6.74 16.09
C MET A 517 24.00 7.02 16.17
N TYR A 518 24.49 7.40 17.35
CA TYR A 518 25.92 7.55 17.63
C TYR A 518 26.28 7.08 19.05
N TRP A 519 27.50 6.54 19.21
CA TRP A 519 28.10 6.24 20.53
C TRP A 519 29.01 7.38 21.00
N ARG A 520 29.09 7.56 22.32
CA ARG A 520 29.89 8.64 22.94
C ARG A 520 31.40 8.42 22.81
N ASP A 521 31.86 7.18 22.70
CA ASP A 521 33.27 6.82 22.59
C ASP A 521 33.46 5.66 21.58
N MET A 522 34.49 5.76 20.71
CA MET A 522 34.95 4.82 19.67
C MET A 522 34.20 4.73 18.32
N HIS A 523 34.98 4.82 17.23
CA HIS A 523 34.53 4.63 15.84
C HIS A 523 33.95 3.22 15.57
N THR A 524 34.50 2.20 16.23
CA THR A 524 34.07 0.80 16.13
C THR A 524 32.63 0.58 16.60
N ALA A 525 32.16 1.36 17.59
CA ALA A 525 30.80 1.28 18.12
C ALA A 525 29.74 1.93 17.21
N LYS A 526 30.13 2.89 16.35
CA LYS A 526 29.21 3.52 15.38
C LYS A 526 28.83 2.57 14.24
N MET A 527 29.81 1.82 13.72
CA MET A 527 29.56 0.78 12.72
C MET A 527 28.62 -0.31 13.26
N GLN A 528 28.79 -0.72 14.51
CA GLN A 528 27.93 -1.75 15.14
C GLN A 528 26.45 -1.36 15.21
N LEU A 529 26.10 -0.07 15.16
CA LEU A 529 24.72 0.40 15.15
C LEU A 529 24.15 0.58 13.74
N ILE A 530 24.95 1.11 12.81
CA ILE A 530 24.52 1.38 11.42
C ILE A 530 24.54 0.12 10.55
N ILE A 531 25.49 -0.79 10.76
CA ILE A 531 25.61 -2.01 9.95
C ILE A 531 24.35 -2.87 10.04
N PRO A 532 23.76 -3.16 11.22
CA PRO A 532 22.51 -3.92 11.30
C PRO A 532 21.30 -3.21 10.68
N LEU A 533 21.36 -1.89 10.57
CA LEU A 533 20.31 -1.09 9.92
C LEU A 533 20.37 -1.25 8.39
N VAL A 534 21.59 -1.39 7.85
CA VAL A 534 21.87 -1.51 6.41
C VAL A 534 21.87 -2.96 5.94
N TYR A 535 22.40 -3.89 6.74
CA TYR A 535 22.49 -5.32 6.45
C TYR A 535 21.46 -6.06 7.29
N THR A 536 20.31 -6.31 6.67
CA THR A 536 19.10 -6.81 7.31
C THR A 536 18.33 -7.65 6.31
N ASN A 537 17.73 -8.74 6.78
CA ASN A 537 16.83 -9.59 6.00
C ASN A 537 15.38 -9.41 6.45
N LEU A 538 15.07 -8.31 7.13
CA LEU A 538 13.75 -8.06 7.72
C LEU A 538 12.72 -7.87 6.60
N THR A 539 11.84 -8.85 6.42
CA THR A 539 10.79 -8.83 5.40
C THR A 539 9.64 -7.91 5.80
N ILE A 540 8.73 -7.60 4.87
CA ILE A 540 7.50 -6.85 5.19
C ILE A 540 6.67 -7.54 6.29
N LYS A 541 6.63 -8.88 6.30
CA LYS A 541 5.89 -9.66 7.28
C LYS A 541 6.49 -9.50 8.68
N ASP A 542 7.81 -9.61 8.78
CA ASP A 542 8.53 -9.48 10.06
C ASP A 542 8.52 -8.04 10.55
N TYR A 543 8.65 -7.08 9.65
CA TYR A 543 8.55 -5.65 9.95
C TYR A 543 7.18 -5.30 10.53
N VAL A 544 6.09 -5.69 9.87
CA VAL A 544 4.72 -5.44 10.34
C VAL A 544 4.46 -6.11 11.69
N LYS A 545 4.94 -7.35 11.89
CA LYS A 545 4.84 -8.05 13.18
C LYS A 545 5.48 -7.22 14.29
N ARG A 546 6.72 -6.75 14.10
CA ARG A 546 7.43 -5.91 15.07
C ARG A 546 6.72 -4.58 15.34
N CYS A 547 6.21 -3.91 14.31
CA CYS A 547 5.44 -2.68 14.48
C CYS A 547 4.19 -2.92 15.36
N LYS A 548 3.49 -4.04 15.16
CA LYS A 548 2.32 -4.40 15.98
C LYS A 548 2.69 -4.75 17.41
N GLU A 549 3.78 -5.49 17.63
CA GLU A 549 4.31 -5.78 18.97
C GLU A 549 4.66 -4.51 19.75
N ARG A 550 5.02 -3.44 19.04
CA ARG A 550 5.29 -2.09 19.61
C ARG A 550 4.04 -1.23 19.79
N GLY A 551 2.87 -1.71 19.38
CA GLY A 551 1.61 -0.97 19.46
C GLY A 551 1.47 0.15 18.41
N PHE A 552 2.18 0.07 17.28
CA PHE A 552 2.01 1.04 16.20
C PHE A 552 0.71 0.79 15.43
N ASP A 553 -0.09 1.84 15.26
CA ASP A 553 -1.29 1.79 14.43
C ASP A 553 -0.95 1.95 12.94
N ILE A 554 -0.93 0.83 12.23
CA ILE A 554 -0.57 0.72 10.81
C ILE A 554 -1.61 -0.06 9.98
N ASP A 555 -2.80 -0.33 10.54
CA ASP A 555 -3.76 -1.26 9.94
C ASP A 555 -4.32 -0.79 8.60
N GLU A 556 -4.46 0.53 8.40
CA GLU A 556 -4.84 1.08 7.09
C GLU A 556 -3.74 0.89 6.04
N GLU A 557 -2.47 1.06 6.44
CA GLU A 557 -1.34 0.98 5.52
C GLU A 557 -1.02 -0.44 5.08
N ILE A 558 -1.40 -1.46 5.83
CA ILE A 558 -1.19 -2.85 5.41
C ILE A 558 -2.27 -3.39 4.47
N LYS A 559 -3.39 -2.66 4.28
CA LYS A 559 -4.46 -3.07 3.36
C LYS A 559 -3.94 -3.24 1.94
N GLY A 560 -4.29 -4.36 1.31
CA GLY A 560 -3.92 -4.67 -0.08
C GLY A 560 -2.50 -5.20 -0.29
N LEU A 561 -1.77 -5.56 0.78
CA LEU A 561 -0.52 -6.31 0.66
C LEU A 561 -0.81 -7.81 0.54
N ASP A 562 -0.60 -8.37 -0.65
CA ASP A 562 -0.86 -9.78 -0.93
C ASP A 562 0.05 -10.71 -0.11
N GLU A 563 1.29 -10.27 0.19
CA GLU A 563 2.25 -11.01 1.02
C GLU A 563 1.76 -11.20 2.47
N LEU A 564 0.75 -10.43 2.89
CA LEU A 564 0.09 -10.56 4.19
C LEU A 564 -1.24 -11.33 4.11
N LYS A 565 -1.74 -11.68 2.91
CA LYS A 565 -3.01 -12.43 2.72
C LYS A 565 -2.86 -13.93 2.94
N GLU A 566 -1.72 -14.52 2.59
CA GLU A 566 -1.41 -15.93 2.90
C GLU A 566 -1.10 -16.14 4.39
N ALA A 567 -0.80 -15.06 5.10
CA ALA A 567 -0.96 -15.01 6.54
C ALA A 567 -2.45 -14.78 6.85
N ARG A 568 -3.28 -15.82 6.71
CA ARG A 568 -4.26 -16.06 7.78
C ARG A 568 -3.41 -16.18 9.04
N ILE A 569 -3.19 -15.04 9.70
CA ILE A 569 -2.86 -15.04 11.11
C ILE A 569 -4.08 -15.74 11.71
N GLU A 570 -3.97 -17.04 11.91
CA GLU A 570 -4.60 -17.66 13.06
C GLU A 570 -4.13 -16.80 14.23
N ILE A 571 -4.91 -15.78 14.58
CA ILE A 571 -5.00 -15.37 15.97
C ILE A 571 -5.73 -16.55 16.61
N LYS A 572 -5.02 -17.66 16.76
CA LYS A 572 -5.29 -18.57 17.85
C LYS A 572 -5.02 -17.70 19.07
N ASN A 573 -6.05 -17.50 19.88
CA ASN A 573 -5.89 -17.10 21.27
C ASN A 573 -5.14 -18.21 22.02
N ASN A 574 -3.93 -18.53 21.58
CA ASN A 574 -3.03 -19.46 22.21
C ASN A 574 -2.06 -18.63 23.03
N GLU A 575 -2.25 -18.73 24.34
CA GLU A 575 -1.22 -18.71 25.37
C GLU A 575 0.18 -18.36 24.84
N ALA A 576 0.64 -17.16 25.19
CA ALA A 576 1.96 -16.68 24.87
C ALA A 576 3.02 -17.72 25.28
N LYS A 577 3.66 -18.37 24.29
CA LYS A 577 4.98 -18.97 24.50
C LYS A 577 5.92 -17.81 24.81
N ASP A 578 6.44 -17.77 26.03
CA ASP A 578 7.40 -16.75 26.47
C ASP A 578 8.63 -16.77 25.55
N PHE A 579 9.11 -15.57 25.23
CA PHE A 579 10.19 -15.24 24.30
C PHE A 579 11.43 -16.14 24.46
N TRP A 580 11.74 -16.52 25.70
CA TRP A 580 12.88 -17.37 26.03
C TRP A 580 12.71 -18.85 25.66
N THR A 581 11.48 -19.34 25.58
CA THR A 581 11.19 -20.73 25.17
C THR A 581 11.37 -20.91 23.67
N ALA A 582 11.04 -19.87 22.89
CA ALA A 582 11.28 -19.85 21.44
C ALA A 582 12.78 -19.76 21.12
N GLN A 583 13.54 -18.94 21.87
CA GLN A 583 15.00 -18.84 21.70
C GLN A 583 15.75 -20.11 22.10
N ALA A 584 15.33 -20.79 23.17
CA ALA A 584 15.95 -22.05 23.58
C ALA A 584 15.74 -23.20 22.56
N GLU A 585 14.60 -23.21 21.84
CA GLU A 585 14.33 -24.18 20.76
C GLU A 585 15.13 -23.85 19.49
N GLU A 586 15.44 -22.56 19.24
CA GLU A 586 16.25 -22.09 18.11
C GLU A 586 17.74 -22.41 18.31
N TRP A 587 18.28 -22.16 19.51
CA TRP A 587 19.68 -22.50 19.84
C TRP A 587 19.95 -24.00 19.95
N LYS A 588 18.94 -24.80 20.31
CA LYS A 588 19.03 -26.28 20.24
C LYS A 588 19.26 -26.78 18.81
N LYS A 589 18.65 -26.12 17.83
CA LYS A 589 18.81 -26.47 16.40
C LYS A 589 20.14 -26.01 15.83
N GLU A 590 20.70 -24.90 16.32
CA GLU A 590 22.05 -24.46 15.92
C GLU A 590 23.14 -25.40 16.44
N ASN A 591 23.00 -25.94 17.66
CA ASN A 591 23.96 -26.89 18.22
C ASN A 591 23.97 -28.28 17.56
N ASP A 592 22.83 -28.78 17.06
CA ASP A 592 22.79 -30.03 16.30
C ASP A 592 23.59 -29.92 14.97
N THR A 593 23.72 -28.70 14.43
CA THR A 593 24.39 -28.44 13.15
C THR A 593 25.91 -28.28 13.28
N ILE A 594 26.43 -27.99 14.48
CA ILE A 594 27.87 -27.82 14.75
C ILE A 594 28.55 -29.16 15.11
N SER A 595 27.79 -30.21 15.43
CA SER A 595 28.33 -31.53 15.82
C SER A 595 28.91 -32.39 14.68
N ASN A 596 28.95 -31.90 13.44
CA ASN A 596 29.49 -32.63 12.28
C ASN A 596 30.85 -32.11 11.77
N ALA A 597 31.65 -31.47 12.63
CA ALA A 597 33.06 -31.23 12.37
C ALA A 597 33.94 -32.06 13.33
N GLU A 598 34.96 -32.70 12.76
CA GLU A 598 35.75 -33.82 13.26
C GLU A 598 36.32 -33.70 14.69
N GLN A 599 36.35 -34.86 15.36
CA GLN A 599 36.95 -35.11 16.67
C GLN A 599 38.44 -34.74 16.73
N LEU A 600 38.83 -33.94 17.73
CA LEU A 600 40.15 -34.00 18.34
C LEU A 600 39.99 -33.99 19.87
N VAL A 601 40.54 -35.03 20.49
CA VAL A 601 40.50 -35.33 21.93
C VAL A 601 41.71 -34.69 22.59
N GLU A 602 41.51 -33.79 23.56
CA GLU A 602 42.51 -33.49 24.60
C GLU A 602 41.85 -33.43 25.99
N GLN A 603 42.58 -33.94 26.99
CA GLN A 603 42.10 -34.33 28.32
C GLN A 603 41.76 -33.15 29.26
N PRO A 604 40.93 -33.35 30.30
CA PRO A 604 40.42 -32.25 31.12
C PRO A 604 41.42 -31.83 32.21
N GLU A 605 41.87 -30.57 32.16
CA GLU A 605 42.54 -29.89 33.27
C GLU A 605 41.55 -29.61 34.43
N GLU A 606 42.04 -29.81 35.65
CA GLU A 606 41.29 -29.63 36.90
C GLU A 606 41.22 -28.13 37.26
N ILE A 607 40.03 -27.52 37.18
CA ILE A 607 39.82 -26.09 37.46
C ILE A 607 39.61 -25.90 38.98
N THR A 608 40.55 -25.25 39.67
CA THR A 608 40.39 -24.81 41.07
C THR A 608 39.76 -23.40 41.13
N PHE A 609 38.69 -23.22 41.90
CA PHE A 609 37.99 -21.93 42.05
C PHE A 609 37.94 -21.47 43.50
N ASP A 610 38.45 -20.26 43.74
CA ASP A 610 38.37 -19.61 45.04
C ASP A 610 37.16 -18.65 45.08
N ILE A 611 36.15 -19.05 45.86
CA ILE A 611 34.90 -18.31 46.01
C ILE A 611 35.08 -16.94 46.68
N ASN A 612 36.22 -16.71 47.35
CA ASN A 612 36.51 -15.47 48.07
C ASN A 612 37.39 -14.48 47.29
N ALA A 613 37.80 -14.83 46.07
CA ALA A 613 38.59 -13.96 45.21
C ALA A 613 37.76 -12.75 44.69
N GLU A 614 38.47 -11.68 44.33
CA GLU A 614 37.86 -10.44 43.85
C GLU A 614 37.08 -10.68 42.54
N ARG A 615 35.84 -10.18 42.47
CA ARG A 615 34.84 -10.51 41.42
C ARG A 615 35.14 -9.82 40.09
N THR A 616 36.19 -10.29 39.44
CA THR A 616 36.65 -9.85 38.12
C THR A 616 35.98 -10.65 36.99
N ALA A 617 36.16 -10.22 35.73
CA ALA A 617 35.61 -10.95 34.57
C ALA A 617 36.11 -12.40 34.51
N ASP A 618 37.37 -12.65 34.90
CA ASP A 618 37.97 -13.99 34.93
C ASP A 618 37.38 -14.85 36.06
N TRP A 619 36.99 -14.24 37.18
CA TRP A 619 36.26 -14.93 38.25
C TRP A 619 34.89 -15.43 37.76
N PHE A 620 34.13 -14.58 37.05
CA PHE A 620 32.85 -14.97 36.47
C PHE A 620 32.97 -16.03 35.37
N ALA A 621 33.99 -15.94 34.51
CA ALA A 621 34.25 -16.94 33.47
C ALA A 621 34.60 -18.32 34.07
N THR A 622 35.34 -18.35 35.18
CA THR A 622 35.70 -19.59 35.89
C THR A 622 34.48 -20.20 36.59
N LEU A 623 33.60 -19.37 37.18
CA LEU A 623 32.34 -19.82 37.78
C LEU A 623 31.37 -20.41 36.73
N ILE A 624 31.28 -19.80 35.54
CA ILE A 624 30.45 -20.31 34.43
C ILE A 624 30.94 -21.69 33.99
N LYS A 625 32.26 -21.87 33.81
CA LYS A 625 32.86 -23.17 33.46
C LYS A 625 32.60 -24.26 34.51
N LEU A 626 32.61 -23.91 35.80
CA LEU A 626 32.28 -24.84 36.89
C LEU A 626 30.78 -25.17 36.95
N ALA A 627 29.92 -24.17 36.75
CA ALA A 627 28.48 -24.36 36.71
C ALA A 627 28.04 -25.23 35.52
N GLU A 628 28.68 -25.09 34.36
CA GLU A 628 28.48 -25.96 33.19
C GLU A 628 28.96 -27.39 33.44
N LYS A 629 30.05 -27.57 34.21
CA LYS A 629 30.59 -28.89 34.59
C LYS A 629 29.69 -29.63 35.61
N GLU A 630 29.03 -28.92 36.53
CA GLU A 630 28.17 -29.51 37.57
C GLU A 630 26.66 -29.51 37.27
N ALA A 631 26.22 -28.92 36.14
CA ALA A 631 24.81 -28.85 35.73
C ALA A 631 24.13 -30.22 35.52
N GLY A 632 24.86 -31.34 35.61
CA GLY A 632 24.34 -32.70 35.54
C GLY A 632 23.79 -33.29 36.86
N SER A 633 23.99 -32.67 38.02
CA SER A 633 23.72 -33.32 39.33
C SER A 633 22.68 -32.65 40.25
N PHE A 634 22.02 -31.56 39.86
CA PHE A 634 21.00 -30.91 40.69
C PHE A 634 19.56 -31.22 40.23
N VAL A 635 18.84 -32.04 40.99
CA VAL A 635 17.40 -32.31 40.81
C VAL A 635 16.65 -31.72 42.02
N ILE A 636 15.73 -30.79 41.76
CA ILE A 636 14.86 -30.17 42.79
C ILE A 636 13.44 -30.71 42.61
N ASP A 637 12.86 -31.24 43.69
CA ASP A 637 11.48 -31.71 43.71
C ASP A 637 10.51 -30.53 43.84
N ILE A 638 9.95 -30.10 42.71
CA ILE A 638 9.10 -28.92 42.60
C ILE A 638 7.81 -29.07 43.42
N ASP A 639 7.28 -30.27 43.56
CA ASP A 639 5.99 -30.47 44.22
C ASP A 639 6.15 -30.42 45.75
N ALA A 640 7.30 -30.88 46.27
CA ALA A 640 7.68 -30.67 47.67
C ALA A 640 7.86 -29.18 48.02
N GLU A 641 8.42 -28.37 47.11
CA GLU A 641 8.62 -26.94 47.33
C GLU A 641 7.31 -26.15 47.29
N VAL A 642 6.38 -26.51 46.42
CA VAL A 642 5.03 -25.92 46.40
C VAL A 642 4.29 -26.26 47.71
N ALA A 643 4.40 -27.49 48.20
CA ALA A 643 3.78 -27.87 49.48
C ALA A 643 4.36 -27.07 50.66
N SER A 644 5.69 -26.97 50.75
CA SER A 644 6.37 -26.21 51.80
C SER A 644 6.05 -24.71 51.75
N LEU A 645 5.94 -24.13 50.55
CA LEU A 645 5.54 -22.73 50.35
C LEU A 645 4.09 -22.47 50.79
N GLN A 646 3.19 -23.41 50.54
CA GLN A 646 1.79 -23.32 50.95
C GLN A 646 1.61 -23.48 52.46
N GLU A 647 2.43 -24.32 53.10
CA GLU A 647 2.35 -24.63 54.53
C GLU A 647 3.02 -23.56 55.41
N ASN A 648 4.20 -23.07 55.00
CA ASN A 648 5.04 -22.20 55.83
C ASN A 648 5.04 -20.73 55.40
N GLY A 649 4.43 -20.42 54.25
CA GLY A 649 4.41 -19.07 53.68
C GLY A 649 5.73 -18.68 52.98
N LYS A 650 5.65 -17.63 52.16
CA LYS A 650 6.69 -17.25 51.17
C LYS A 650 8.06 -16.95 51.77
N GLU A 651 8.08 -16.27 52.90
CA GLU A 651 9.32 -15.81 53.52
C GLU A 651 10.09 -16.98 54.16
N GLU A 652 9.39 -17.87 54.85
CA GLU A 652 10.01 -18.98 55.58
C GLU A 652 10.38 -20.14 54.65
N TRP A 653 9.57 -20.39 53.62
CA TRP A 653 9.95 -21.28 52.52
C TRP A 653 11.21 -20.80 51.82
N PHE A 654 11.33 -19.51 51.52
CA PHE A 654 12.49 -18.98 50.80
C PHE A 654 13.78 -19.15 51.61
N LYS A 655 13.75 -18.87 52.93
CA LYS A 655 14.91 -19.12 53.80
C LYS A 655 15.32 -20.59 53.82
N GLU A 656 14.36 -21.50 53.93
CA GLU A 656 14.61 -22.94 53.98
C GLU A 656 15.04 -23.52 52.62
N PHE A 657 14.57 -22.94 51.52
CA PHE A 657 14.98 -23.27 50.16
C PHE A 657 16.43 -22.85 49.90
N MET A 658 16.79 -21.61 50.27
CA MET A 658 18.17 -21.11 50.21
C MET A 658 19.12 -21.93 51.09
N ARG A 659 18.66 -22.36 52.27
CA ARG A 659 19.42 -23.22 53.19
C ARG A 659 19.72 -24.59 52.57
N ARG A 660 18.77 -25.19 51.85
CA ARG A 660 18.89 -26.53 51.26
C ARG A 660 19.69 -26.55 49.94
N TYR A 661 19.62 -25.48 49.15
CA TYR A 661 20.17 -25.47 47.78
C TYR A 661 21.25 -24.38 47.53
N GLY A 662 21.63 -23.60 48.55
CA GLY A 662 22.72 -22.63 48.48
C GLY A 662 22.37 -21.29 47.81
N GLU A 663 23.32 -20.33 47.85
CA GLU A 663 23.15 -18.98 47.32
C GLU A 663 23.62 -18.84 45.85
N LEU A 664 22.79 -19.20 44.86
CA LEU A 664 23.07 -19.00 43.42
C LEU A 664 22.03 -18.10 42.70
N PRO A 665 22.33 -16.82 42.41
CA PRO A 665 21.32 -15.78 42.14
C PRO A 665 20.43 -15.91 40.89
N TYR A 666 20.74 -16.76 39.90
CA TYR A 666 19.98 -16.84 38.63
C TYR A 666 19.00 -18.02 38.58
N ASN A 667 19.42 -19.21 39.03
CA ASN A 667 18.57 -20.40 39.02
C ASN A 667 17.41 -20.27 40.02
N ILE A 668 17.61 -19.54 41.12
CA ILE A 668 16.56 -19.28 42.12
C ILE A 668 15.43 -18.42 41.55
N LEU A 669 15.72 -17.40 40.74
CA LEU A 669 14.68 -16.57 40.10
C LEU A 669 13.84 -17.38 39.11
N LEU A 670 14.47 -18.28 38.35
CA LEU A 670 13.79 -19.20 37.44
C LEU A 670 12.91 -20.21 38.18
N ILE A 671 13.36 -20.72 39.34
CA ILE A 671 12.59 -21.67 40.14
C ILE A 671 11.43 -20.96 40.85
N VAL A 672 11.65 -19.78 41.43
CA VAL A 672 10.59 -18.95 42.04
C VAL A 672 9.53 -18.59 40.99
N ALA A 673 9.92 -18.19 39.78
CA ALA A 673 8.99 -17.89 38.70
C ALA A 673 8.15 -19.13 38.28
N LYS A 674 8.77 -20.33 38.25
CA LYS A 674 8.06 -21.59 37.95
C LYS A 674 7.09 -22.00 39.06
N VAL A 675 7.48 -21.84 40.32
CA VAL A 675 6.64 -22.11 41.49
C VAL A 675 5.45 -21.13 41.54
N GLU A 676 5.69 -19.83 41.33
CA GLU A 676 4.63 -18.80 41.27
C GLU A 676 3.66 -19.03 40.10
N ALA A 677 4.15 -19.47 38.93
CA ALA A 677 3.32 -19.81 37.78
C ALA A 677 2.40 -21.02 38.06
N LYS A 678 2.91 -22.08 38.71
CA LYS A 678 2.09 -23.24 39.13
C LYS A 678 1.03 -22.85 40.15
N ILE A 679 1.36 -21.97 41.10
CA ILE A 679 0.39 -21.47 42.10
C ILE A 679 -0.71 -20.65 41.42
N LYS A 680 -0.36 -19.69 40.55
CA LYS A 680 -1.35 -18.90 39.78
C LYS A 680 -2.25 -19.78 38.92
N ALA A 681 -1.71 -20.81 38.27
CA ALA A 681 -2.51 -21.76 37.50
C ALA A 681 -3.50 -22.53 38.40
N ARG A 682 -3.06 -22.95 39.59
CA ARG A 682 -3.91 -23.64 40.58
C ARG A 682 -4.97 -22.71 41.19
N GLU A 683 -4.64 -21.45 41.46
CA GLU A 683 -5.58 -20.42 41.93
C GLU A 683 -6.62 -20.05 40.86
N MET A 684 -6.21 -19.94 39.59
CA MET A 684 -7.12 -19.74 38.46
C MET A 684 -8.05 -20.93 38.25
N LEU A 685 -7.56 -22.16 38.43
CA LEU A 685 -8.37 -23.38 38.42
C LEU A 685 -9.38 -23.38 39.58
N LEU A 686 -8.95 -23.09 40.80
CA LEU A 686 -9.83 -22.96 41.97
C LEU A 686 -10.87 -21.84 41.81
N ALA A 687 -10.49 -20.71 41.19
CA ALA A 687 -11.41 -19.60 40.88
C ALA A 687 -12.42 -19.96 39.78
N ARG A 688 -12.02 -20.79 38.80
CA ARG A 688 -12.94 -21.37 37.80
C ARG A 688 -13.91 -22.36 38.43
N PHE A 689 -13.44 -23.25 39.30
CA PHE A 689 -14.31 -24.19 40.02
C PHE A 689 -15.28 -23.47 40.98
N ARG A 690 -14.85 -22.40 41.65
CA ARG A 690 -15.75 -21.55 42.45
C ARG A 690 -16.79 -20.80 41.59
N LYS A 691 -16.44 -20.40 40.37
CA LYS A 691 -17.41 -19.79 39.43
C LYS A 691 -18.38 -20.80 38.80
N GLN A 692 -17.97 -22.06 38.63
CA GLN A 692 -18.87 -23.13 38.18
C GLN A 692 -19.79 -23.62 39.31
N ALA A 693 -19.30 -23.70 40.55
CA ALA A 693 -20.13 -24.06 41.70
C ALA A 693 -21.25 -23.02 42.00
N VAL A 694 -21.06 -21.74 41.65
CA VAL A 694 -22.08 -20.69 41.86
C VAL A 694 -23.17 -20.68 40.76
N VAL A 695 -23.03 -21.49 39.71
CA VAL A 695 -24.04 -21.58 38.62
C VAL A 695 -24.84 -22.90 38.66
N ASP A 696 -24.38 -23.93 39.39
CA ASP A 696 -25.07 -25.23 39.49
C ASP A 696 -25.75 -25.52 40.85
N ASP A 697 -25.74 -24.60 41.82
CA ASP A 697 -26.50 -24.74 43.09
C ASP A 697 -27.97 -24.27 43.00
N ALA A 698 -28.59 -24.48 41.84
CA ALA A 698 -30.04 -24.49 41.69
C ALA A 698 -30.47 -25.82 41.06
N ALA A 699 -30.75 -26.80 41.93
CA ALA A 699 -31.35 -28.10 41.67
C ALA A 699 -30.42 -29.22 41.13
N ASN A 700 -29.75 -29.94 42.04
CA ASN A 700 -30.22 -31.26 42.46
C ASN A 700 -29.22 -31.92 43.43
N ASP A 701 -29.75 -32.42 44.53
CA ASP A 701 -29.14 -33.44 45.36
C ASP A 701 -28.69 -34.64 44.51
N ASN A 702 -27.38 -34.93 44.47
CA ASN A 702 -26.84 -36.23 44.88
C ASN A 702 -25.31 -36.30 44.78
N TYR A 703 -24.77 -37.04 45.73
CA TYR A 703 -23.41 -37.11 46.25
C TYR A 703 -22.53 -38.13 45.47
N ILE A 704 -21.31 -37.70 45.04
CA ILE A 704 -19.95 -38.35 44.87
C ILE A 704 -19.80 -39.77 44.25
N PRO A 705 -18.58 -40.40 44.11
CA PRO A 705 -17.19 -39.95 43.83
C PRO A 705 -16.49 -40.72 42.68
N PHE A 706 -15.44 -40.13 42.08
CA PHE A 706 -14.01 -40.49 42.28
C PHE A 706 -13.09 -39.57 41.46
#